data_AF-A0A537XAG3-F1
#
_entry.id   AF-A0A537XAG3-F1
#
_cell.length_a   1.000
_cell.length_b   1.000
_cell.length_c   1.000
_cell.angle_alpha   90.00
_cell.angle_beta   90.00
_cell.angle_gamma   90.00
#
_symmetry.space_group_name_H-M   'P 1'
#
loop_
_entity.id
_entity.type
_entity.pdbx_description
1 polymer ?
#
loop_
_entity_poly.entity_id
_entity_poly.type
_entity_poly.pdbx_seq_one_letter_code
_entity_poly.pdbx_strand_id
1 'polypeptide(L)'
;MIPTSPRKRRRIPDAPEIDRVEWSAGASGDIVVEVHARPGTAVPTTAPELVAEPGPGEQSFSSAGRWPPSLRGGAWSVSFVLPLAWRGALGGELGLRAEGVLVALPAATALPAAPAASAGKVIDSTVLAERRARRAELSEESLSRRVGEAEALVHQLQAQLGHLERQLRDALGERARMSGELAGRERELRVMRQREYSEQQLRIEAEAEIERVRRETRAGLERDLVSLDQALEAERRERAGAEAALVEGEVRQADELRRARRQIDALRAELQERQRIHDHLRVGLGLLRDELGEPSGCEPQEDPPGERLGLRRRAGAASAMRRPFPEEPSAPALIEHLGEAARRLQERVPAGGHRPEPTEAEAQALATTTATEPGRGPRKAPPPRVAVSPPVPGGDGWRGGAGAPGAAAGAWLWEATARMARAGGAERAGRLIVELLAVQGLRYPRELRYLLRIDELRPLVVTITHGDVHTGPVDPASGDPEIAFRLGGPAVALAPLGAGATRRRLPGVDVGGRRRELRRLLKAMRAPVTLEELAEGRVTPSPELVLEAVALGVDPAWTAGHSFDVAYVLVGGAGPTALRVQVRDGEPLTVGPHDGAAAATVTTTREGLVAMLARRAGPGAGVEMSGSSTALAMLGRWLERAQGRAGIER
;
A
#
# COMPACT_ATOMS: atom_id res chain seq x y z
N MET A 1 72.01 -48.36 29.91
CA MET A 1 70.96 -48.14 30.92
C MET A 1 70.59 -46.67 30.94
N ILE A 2 69.50 -46.30 30.28
CA ILE A 2 68.73 -45.06 30.52
C ILE A 2 67.26 -45.51 30.33
N PRO A 3 66.37 -45.31 31.31
CA PRO A 3 65.04 -45.92 31.30
C PRO A 3 64.06 -45.10 30.45
N THR A 4 63.41 -45.75 29.49
CA THR A 4 62.26 -45.23 28.77
C THR A 4 61.06 -45.16 29.73
N SER A 5 60.75 -43.96 30.21
CA SER A 5 59.54 -43.69 30.96
C SER A 5 58.28 -43.94 30.12
N PRO A 6 57.19 -44.43 30.73
CA PRO A 6 55.92 -44.61 30.04
C PRO A 6 55.32 -43.23 29.77
N ARG A 7 55.14 -42.87 28.48
CA ARG A 7 54.43 -41.66 28.10
C ARG A 7 53.01 -41.72 28.68
N LYS A 8 52.73 -40.79 29.61
CA LYS A 8 51.44 -40.56 30.27
C LYS A 8 50.29 -40.62 29.25
N ARG A 9 49.33 -41.51 29.48
CA ARG A 9 48.01 -41.51 28.83
C ARG A 9 47.30 -40.19 29.16
N ARG A 10 47.36 -39.20 28.27
CA ARG A 10 46.46 -38.05 28.30
C ARG A 10 45.15 -38.50 27.64
N ARG A 11 44.06 -38.60 28.41
CA ARG A 11 42.70 -38.64 27.86
C ARG A 11 42.43 -37.29 27.19
N ILE A 12 42.23 -37.31 25.87
CA ILE A 12 41.80 -36.16 25.06
C ILE A 12 40.31 -36.35 24.77
N PRO A 13 39.44 -35.31 24.90
CA PRO A 13 37.98 -35.48 24.91
C PRO A 13 37.33 -35.95 23.60
N ASP A 14 38.05 -35.87 22.47
CA ASP A 14 37.50 -36.15 21.13
C ASP A 14 38.16 -37.35 20.42
N ALA A 15 39.02 -38.10 21.12
CA ALA A 15 39.66 -39.28 20.53
C ALA A 15 38.70 -40.49 20.49
N PRO A 16 38.67 -41.28 19.40
CA PRO A 16 37.88 -42.50 19.36
C PRO A 16 38.36 -43.51 20.41
N GLU A 17 37.40 -44.16 21.09
CA GLU A 17 37.71 -45.21 22.07
C GLU A 17 37.92 -46.53 21.31
N ILE A 18 39.13 -47.06 21.35
CA ILE A 18 39.49 -48.32 20.67
C ILE A 18 39.02 -49.49 21.52
N ASP A 19 38.07 -50.27 21.00
CA ASP A 19 37.51 -51.44 21.69
C ASP A 19 38.47 -52.63 21.60
N ARG A 20 38.97 -52.94 20.38
CA ARG A 20 39.89 -54.05 20.13
C ARG A 20 40.60 -53.91 18.79
N VAL A 21 41.78 -54.52 18.71
CA VAL A 21 42.57 -54.64 17.47
C VAL A 21 42.85 -56.11 17.22
N GLU A 22 42.39 -56.60 16.08
CA GLU A 22 42.51 -57.99 15.67
C GLU A 22 43.39 -58.08 14.42
N TRP A 23 44.16 -59.15 14.28
CA TRP A 23 44.90 -59.39 13.05
C TRP A 23 44.74 -60.82 12.56
N SER A 24 44.76 -60.96 11.24
CA SER A 24 44.72 -62.25 10.54
C SER A 24 45.74 -62.28 9.40
N ALA A 25 46.21 -63.48 9.07
CA ALA A 25 47.03 -63.68 7.88
C ALA A 25 46.12 -63.67 6.64
N GLY A 26 46.37 -62.74 5.71
CA GLY A 26 45.72 -62.67 4.41
C GLY A 26 46.22 -63.76 3.46
N ALA A 27 45.44 -64.06 2.43
CA ALA A 27 45.71 -65.14 1.48
C ALA A 27 46.97 -64.92 0.60
N SER A 28 47.45 -63.68 0.50
CA SER A 28 48.55 -63.23 -0.36
C SER A 28 49.89 -63.04 0.36
N GLY A 29 50.00 -63.46 1.63
CA GLY A 29 51.20 -63.21 2.45
C GLY A 29 51.20 -61.83 3.12
N ASP A 30 50.06 -61.14 3.12
CA ASP A 30 49.86 -59.88 3.85
C ASP A 30 49.23 -60.13 5.22
N ILE A 31 49.32 -59.16 6.12
CA ILE A 31 48.63 -59.14 7.41
C ILE A 31 47.47 -58.15 7.32
N VAL A 32 46.26 -58.62 7.59
CA VAL A 32 45.08 -57.76 7.70
C VAL A 32 44.88 -57.42 9.17
N VAL A 33 44.98 -56.13 9.49
CA VAL A 33 44.71 -55.58 10.83
C VAL A 33 43.34 -54.93 10.81
N GLU A 34 42.44 -55.38 11.67
CA GLU A 34 41.11 -54.78 11.86
C GLU A 34 41.05 -54.04 13.19
N VAL A 35 40.73 -52.75 13.13
CA VAL A 35 40.58 -51.88 14.30
C VAL A 35 39.09 -51.64 14.51
N HIS A 36 38.58 -52.01 15.68
CA HIS A 36 37.22 -51.72 16.11
C HIS A 36 37.24 -50.59 17.13
N ALA A 37 36.47 -49.53 16.87
CA ALA A 37 36.41 -48.36 17.74
C ALA A 37 34.98 -47.81 17.85
N ARG A 38 34.70 -47.15 18.98
CA ARG A 38 33.48 -46.37 19.18
C ARG A 38 33.75 -44.89 18.91
N PRO A 39 32.82 -44.19 18.24
CA PRO A 39 32.93 -42.74 18.09
C PRO A 39 32.81 -42.11 19.48
N GLY A 40 33.77 -41.26 19.85
CA GLY A 40 33.72 -40.53 21.12
C GLY A 40 32.61 -39.48 21.09
N THR A 41 32.80 -38.44 20.28
CA THR A 41 31.84 -37.34 20.05
C THR A 41 31.32 -37.31 18.61
N ALA A 42 32.12 -37.77 17.63
CA ALA A 42 31.77 -37.90 16.22
C ALA A 42 32.56 -39.04 15.52
N VAL A 43 32.10 -39.50 14.36
CA VAL A 43 32.87 -40.38 13.46
C VAL A 43 33.88 -39.51 12.70
N PRO A 44 35.17 -39.90 12.60
CA PRO A 44 36.15 -39.10 11.87
C PRO A 44 35.71 -38.84 10.42
N THR A 45 35.81 -37.59 9.99
CA THR A 45 35.36 -37.17 8.65
C THR A 45 36.34 -37.61 7.56
N THR A 46 37.61 -37.73 7.93
CA THR A 46 38.71 -38.22 7.08
C THR A 46 39.05 -39.67 7.40
N ALA A 47 39.48 -40.42 6.39
CA ALA A 47 39.88 -41.82 6.56
C ALA A 47 41.12 -41.89 7.47
N PRO A 48 41.10 -42.70 8.54
CA PRO A 48 42.23 -42.81 9.45
C PRO A 48 43.38 -43.59 8.81
N GLU A 49 44.61 -43.23 9.19
CA GLU A 49 45.83 -43.92 8.78
C GLU A 49 46.39 -44.73 9.94
N LEU A 50 46.84 -45.96 9.67
CA LEU A 50 47.57 -46.76 10.64
C LEU A 50 49.04 -46.40 10.59
N VAL A 51 49.61 -46.05 11.73
CA VAL A 51 51.00 -45.64 11.88
C VAL A 51 51.73 -46.71 12.68
N ALA A 52 52.90 -47.11 12.21
CA ALA A 52 53.74 -48.08 12.91
C ALA A 52 55.21 -47.60 12.89
N GLU A 53 55.90 -47.74 14.03
CA GLU A 53 57.31 -47.35 14.22
C GLU A 53 58.21 -48.54 14.61
N PRO A 54 58.46 -49.55 13.73
CA PRO A 54 59.46 -50.55 13.99
C PRO A 54 60.85 -50.00 13.60
N GLY A 55 61.52 -49.34 14.54
CA GLY A 55 62.86 -48.79 14.33
C GLY A 55 62.87 -47.31 13.91
N PRO A 56 63.91 -46.81 13.22
CA PRO A 56 64.18 -45.37 13.14
C PRO A 56 63.31 -44.58 12.15
N GLY A 57 62.16 -45.11 11.71
CA GLY A 57 61.29 -44.46 10.73
C GLY A 57 59.81 -44.77 10.94
N GLU A 58 58.99 -43.72 10.91
CA GLU A 58 57.54 -43.80 10.97
C GLU A 58 56.97 -44.17 9.58
N GLN A 59 56.15 -45.23 9.50
CA GLN A 59 55.44 -45.58 8.27
C GLN A 59 53.92 -45.54 8.47
N SER A 60 53.22 -44.96 7.49
CA SER A 60 51.76 -44.81 7.49
C SER A 60 51.11 -45.71 6.43
N PHE A 61 50.01 -46.37 6.79
CA PHE A 61 49.23 -47.26 5.95
C PHE A 61 47.79 -46.74 5.83
N SER A 62 47.31 -46.57 4.61
CA SER A 62 45.94 -46.11 4.35
C SER A 62 44.90 -47.21 4.63
N SER A 63 43.70 -46.81 5.03
CA SER A 63 42.58 -47.72 5.26
C SER A 63 42.21 -48.49 3.99
N ALA A 64 42.06 -49.80 4.11
CA ALA A 64 41.50 -50.66 3.07
C ALA A 64 39.97 -50.69 3.20
N GLY A 65 39.27 -49.93 2.34
CA GLY A 65 37.80 -49.91 2.30
C GLY A 65 37.19 -48.57 1.90
N ARG A 66 35.85 -48.49 1.92
CA ARG A 66 35.10 -47.28 1.61
C ARG A 66 34.88 -46.45 2.89
N TRP A 67 35.40 -45.23 2.93
CA TRP A 67 35.18 -44.26 4.00
C TRP A 67 34.15 -43.19 3.56
N PRO A 68 33.23 -42.73 4.42
CA PRO A 68 33.00 -43.07 5.83
C PRO A 68 32.36 -44.47 6.04
N PRO A 69 32.62 -45.12 7.19
CA PRO A 69 32.11 -46.46 7.49
C PRO A 69 30.63 -46.42 7.87
N SER A 70 29.92 -47.53 7.65
CA SER A 70 28.58 -47.72 8.22
C SER A 70 28.68 -48.06 9.70
N LEU A 71 27.95 -47.34 10.55
CA LEU A 71 27.89 -47.62 11.98
C LEU A 71 26.99 -48.85 12.21
N ARG A 72 27.53 -49.91 12.81
CA ARG A 72 26.73 -51.04 13.33
C ARG A 72 26.81 -51.04 14.85
N GLY A 73 25.67 -50.86 15.51
CA GLY A 73 25.59 -50.89 16.98
C GLY A 73 26.39 -49.80 17.69
N GLY A 74 26.67 -48.67 17.03
CA GLY A 74 27.46 -47.57 17.59
C GLY A 74 28.98 -47.76 17.54
N ALA A 75 29.48 -48.84 16.93
CA ALA A 75 30.90 -49.04 16.65
C ALA A 75 31.18 -48.96 15.14
N TRP A 76 32.38 -48.53 14.78
CA TRP A 76 32.93 -48.58 13.43
C TRP A 76 34.16 -49.50 13.38
N SER A 77 34.38 -50.14 12.24
CA SER A 77 35.60 -50.91 11.98
C SER A 77 36.30 -50.42 10.73
N VAL A 78 37.62 -50.50 10.75
CA VAL A 78 38.48 -50.18 9.61
C VAL A 78 39.56 -51.25 9.49
N SER A 79 39.85 -51.65 8.26
CA SER A 79 40.86 -52.66 7.95
C SER A 79 42.10 -52.00 7.34
N PHE A 80 43.27 -52.53 7.65
CA PHE A 80 44.56 -52.12 7.08
C PHE A 80 45.30 -53.35 6.59
N VAL A 81 46.00 -53.22 5.46
CA VAL A 81 46.82 -54.30 4.88
C VAL A 81 48.29 -53.94 5.08
N LEU A 82 49.02 -54.78 5.80
CA LEU A 82 50.44 -54.60 6.10
C LEU A 82 51.26 -55.76 5.51
N PRO A 83 52.47 -55.54 5.01
CA PRO A 83 53.37 -56.63 4.61
C PRO A 83 53.75 -57.53 5.79
N LEU A 84 54.01 -58.83 5.55
CA LEU A 84 54.36 -59.81 6.59
C LEU A 84 55.55 -59.39 7.49
N ALA A 85 56.47 -58.59 6.96
CA ALA A 85 57.61 -58.04 7.71
C ALA A 85 57.19 -57.24 8.96
N TRP A 86 55.95 -56.72 8.99
CA TRP A 86 55.40 -55.90 10.06
C TRP A 86 54.79 -56.71 11.21
N ARG A 87 54.87 -58.04 11.16
CA ARG A 87 54.36 -58.93 12.22
C ARG A 87 54.93 -58.62 13.60
N GLY A 88 56.20 -58.17 13.67
CA GLY A 88 56.85 -57.81 14.93
C GLY A 88 56.26 -56.55 15.58
N ALA A 89 55.79 -55.58 14.79
CA ALA A 89 55.25 -54.30 15.26
C ALA A 89 53.84 -54.42 15.88
N LEU A 90 53.13 -55.52 15.60
CA LEU A 90 51.78 -55.81 16.12
C LEU A 90 51.74 -55.98 17.66
N GLY A 91 52.90 -56.16 18.30
CA GLY A 91 53.04 -56.35 19.75
C GLY A 91 52.88 -55.09 20.62
N GLY A 92 52.66 -53.90 20.03
CA GLY A 92 52.42 -52.67 20.78
C GLY A 92 52.99 -51.38 20.17
N GLU A 93 53.53 -51.42 18.95
CA GLU A 93 54.14 -50.25 18.27
C GLU A 93 53.18 -49.63 17.23
N LEU A 94 51.88 -49.88 17.36
CA LEU A 94 50.85 -49.37 16.45
C LEU A 94 50.14 -48.14 17.02
N GLY A 95 49.90 -47.15 16.17
CA GLY A 95 49.05 -46.00 16.44
C GLY A 95 48.05 -45.77 15.32
N LEU A 96 46.91 -45.17 15.63
CA LEU A 96 45.91 -44.75 14.67
C LEU A 96 45.93 -43.22 14.57
N ARG A 97 46.16 -42.69 13.36
CA ARG A 97 46.10 -41.26 13.09
C ARG A 97 44.76 -40.91 12.47
N ALA A 98 43.95 -40.13 13.19
CA ALA A 98 42.68 -39.60 12.70
C ALA A 98 42.66 -38.08 12.93
N GLU A 99 42.39 -37.30 11.87
CA GLU A 99 42.30 -35.83 11.94
C GLU A 99 43.51 -35.15 12.63
N GLY A 100 44.72 -35.69 12.40
CA GLY A 100 45.96 -35.18 13.00
C GLY A 100 46.24 -35.63 14.44
N VAL A 101 45.35 -36.41 15.05
CA VAL A 101 45.52 -36.98 16.40
C VAL A 101 46.02 -38.42 16.30
N LEU A 102 47.14 -38.71 16.97
CA LEU A 102 47.70 -40.06 17.08
C LEU A 102 47.18 -40.74 18.36
N VAL A 103 46.45 -41.83 18.18
CA VAL A 103 45.91 -42.66 19.27
C VAL A 103 46.69 -43.97 19.34
N ALA A 104 47.32 -44.28 20.47
CA ALA A 104 48.04 -45.53 20.64
C ALA A 104 47.08 -46.74 20.65
N LEU A 105 47.37 -47.75 19.82
CA LEU A 105 46.57 -48.96 19.72
C LEU A 105 47.05 -50.01 20.73
N PRO A 106 46.14 -50.82 21.31
CA PRO A 106 46.52 -51.99 22.09
C PRO A 106 47.21 -53.04 21.20
N ALA A 107 47.99 -53.93 21.80
CA ALA A 107 48.64 -55.03 21.08
C ALA A 107 47.59 -55.86 20.31
N ALA A 108 47.85 -56.09 19.02
CA ALA A 108 46.88 -56.74 18.15
C ALA A 108 46.77 -58.23 18.51
N THR A 109 45.54 -58.69 18.74
CA THR A 109 45.29 -60.10 19.10
C THR A 109 45.17 -60.93 17.83
N ALA A 110 45.93 -62.03 17.75
CA ALA A 110 45.84 -62.94 16.61
C ALA A 110 44.48 -63.65 16.62
N LEU A 111 43.74 -63.58 15.52
CA LEU A 111 42.61 -64.49 15.37
C LEU A 111 43.15 -65.93 15.28
N PRO A 112 42.55 -66.91 15.98
CA PRO A 112 42.93 -68.30 15.83
C PRO A 112 42.71 -68.71 14.37
N ALA A 113 43.79 -69.05 13.68
CA ALA A 113 43.69 -69.78 12.42
C ALA A 113 42.94 -71.08 12.68
N ALA A 114 42.00 -71.44 11.80
CA ALA A 114 41.22 -72.68 11.91
C ALA A 114 42.14 -73.87 12.20
N PRO A 115 41.77 -74.78 13.13
CA PRO A 115 42.71 -75.72 13.72
C PRO A 115 43.30 -76.66 12.68
N ALA A 116 44.60 -76.56 12.44
CA ALA A 116 45.37 -77.59 11.77
C ALA A 116 45.45 -78.80 12.70
N ALA A 117 44.87 -79.92 12.26
CA ALA A 117 44.74 -81.15 13.02
C ALA A 117 46.12 -81.69 13.45
N SER A 118 46.38 -81.69 14.76
CA SER A 118 47.54 -82.34 15.36
C SER A 118 47.41 -83.86 15.25
N ALA A 119 48.43 -84.49 14.67
CA ALA A 119 48.60 -85.94 14.60
C ALA A 119 48.87 -86.54 15.99
N GLY A 120 48.20 -87.65 16.33
CA GLY A 120 48.58 -88.44 17.51
C GLY A 120 47.51 -89.35 18.12
N LYS A 121 46.99 -90.32 17.38
CA LYS A 121 46.63 -91.66 17.89
C LYS A 121 46.26 -92.55 16.70
N VAL A 122 46.90 -93.70 16.57
CA VAL A 122 46.61 -94.69 15.52
C VAL A 122 45.18 -95.17 15.72
N ILE A 123 44.27 -94.65 14.89
CA ILE A 123 42.88 -95.08 14.75
C ILE A 123 42.84 -95.96 13.51
N ASP A 124 42.17 -97.11 13.61
CA ASP A 124 41.99 -98.09 12.54
C ASP A 124 41.75 -97.46 11.15
N SER A 125 42.46 -97.98 10.16
CA SER A 125 42.47 -97.44 8.78
C SER A 125 41.08 -97.45 8.11
N THR A 126 40.22 -98.40 8.49
CA THR A 126 38.82 -98.50 8.07
C THR A 126 37.95 -97.40 8.67
N VAL A 127 38.10 -97.10 9.96
CA VAL A 127 37.39 -96.00 10.65
C VAL A 127 37.83 -94.63 10.13
N LEU A 128 39.11 -94.49 9.74
CA LEU A 128 39.60 -93.26 9.09
C LEU A 128 39.07 -93.10 7.66
N ALA A 129 38.94 -94.18 6.88
CA ALA A 129 38.35 -94.13 5.56
C ALA A 129 36.86 -93.75 5.62
N GLU A 130 36.10 -94.35 6.53
CA GLU A 130 34.68 -94.03 6.73
C GLU A 130 34.47 -92.61 7.26
N ARG A 131 35.32 -92.13 8.18
CA ARG A 131 35.29 -90.74 8.64
C ARG A 131 35.73 -89.74 7.55
N ARG A 132 36.61 -90.12 6.62
CA ARG A 132 36.97 -89.28 5.46
C ARG A 132 35.83 -89.20 4.46
N ALA A 133 35.16 -90.32 4.16
CA ALA A 133 33.97 -90.34 3.31
C ALA A 133 32.86 -89.47 3.92
N ARG A 134 32.58 -89.63 5.21
CA ARG A 134 31.54 -88.85 5.90
C ARG A 134 31.88 -87.36 6.04
N ARG A 135 33.17 -87.01 6.11
CA ARG A 135 33.60 -85.60 6.03
C ARG A 135 33.50 -85.04 4.60
N ALA A 136 33.77 -85.85 3.58
CA ALA A 136 33.61 -85.45 2.19
C ALA A 136 32.12 -85.16 1.89
N GLU A 137 31.22 -86.05 2.27
CA GLU A 137 29.76 -85.85 2.17
C GLU A 137 29.29 -84.59 2.89
N LEU A 138 29.69 -84.39 4.16
CA LEU A 138 29.36 -83.18 4.91
C LEU A 138 29.95 -81.91 4.26
N SER A 139 31.12 -82.01 3.61
CA SER A 139 31.72 -80.88 2.90
C SER A 139 30.98 -80.57 1.60
N GLU A 140 30.55 -81.58 0.84
CA GLU A 140 29.73 -81.42 -0.36
C GLU A 140 28.35 -80.85 -0.04
N GLU A 141 27.73 -81.29 1.05
CA GLU A 141 26.49 -80.70 1.57
C GLU A 141 26.68 -79.24 2.01
N SER A 142 27.82 -78.92 2.63
CA SER A 142 28.13 -77.55 3.04
C SER A 142 28.40 -76.62 1.85
N LEU A 143 29.05 -77.15 0.80
CA LEU A 143 29.29 -76.43 -0.44
C LEU A 143 27.98 -76.21 -1.20
N SER A 144 27.13 -77.23 -1.30
CA SER A 144 25.81 -77.13 -1.92
C SER A 144 24.91 -76.10 -1.23
N ARG A 145 24.94 -76.07 0.13
CA ARG A 145 24.25 -75.04 0.91
C ARG A 145 24.78 -73.63 0.63
N ARG A 146 26.10 -73.45 0.60
CA ARG A 146 26.72 -72.16 0.28
C ARG A 146 26.44 -71.68 -1.14
N VAL A 147 26.41 -72.59 -2.11
CA VAL A 147 26.03 -72.29 -3.49
C VAL A 147 24.57 -71.85 -3.54
N GLY A 148 23.65 -72.58 -2.90
CA GLY A 148 22.24 -72.20 -2.83
C GLY A 148 22.01 -70.86 -2.11
N GLU A 149 22.74 -70.58 -1.02
CA GLU A 149 22.70 -69.28 -0.33
C GLU A 149 23.23 -68.14 -1.21
N ALA A 150 24.31 -68.38 -1.97
CA ALA A 150 24.86 -67.40 -2.90
C ALA A 150 23.89 -67.12 -4.06
N GLU A 151 23.25 -68.14 -4.62
CA GLU A 151 22.24 -67.99 -5.66
C GLU A 151 21.02 -67.23 -5.16
N ALA A 152 20.53 -67.53 -3.95
CA ALA A 152 19.44 -66.80 -3.31
C ALA A 152 19.79 -65.31 -3.11
N LEU A 153 21.03 -65.01 -2.69
CA LEU A 153 21.50 -63.65 -2.53
C LEU A 153 21.60 -62.91 -3.88
N VAL A 154 22.06 -63.58 -4.94
CA VAL A 154 22.09 -63.01 -6.29
C VAL A 154 20.67 -62.67 -6.76
N HIS A 155 19.71 -63.57 -6.58
CA HIS A 155 18.32 -63.30 -6.92
C HIS A 155 17.73 -62.15 -6.10
N GLN A 156 18.06 -62.06 -4.81
CA GLN A 156 17.63 -60.94 -3.96
C GLN A 156 18.21 -59.60 -4.45
N LEU A 157 19.50 -59.54 -4.76
CA LEU A 157 20.14 -58.34 -5.28
C LEU A 157 19.58 -57.93 -6.65
N GLN A 158 19.30 -58.89 -7.53
CA GLN A 158 18.64 -58.62 -8.82
C GLN A 158 17.24 -58.04 -8.63
N ALA A 159 16.46 -58.56 -7.69
CA ALA A 159 15.14 -58.02 -7.37
C ALA A 159 15.23 -56.59 -6.81
N GLN A 160 16.22 -56.32 -5.94
CA GLN A 160 16.49 -54.99 -5.40
C GLN A 160 16.92 -54.00 -6.48
N LEU A 161 17.82 -54.39 -7.40
CA LEU A 161 18.21 -53.56 -8.54
C LEU A 161 17.01 -53.22 -9.42
N GLY A 162 16.19 -54.21 -9.78
CA GLY A 162 14.98 -53.96 -10.56
C GLY A 162 13.97 -53.06 -9.86
N HIS A 163 13.90 -53.09 -8.53
CA HIS A 163 13.07 -52.14 -7.75
C HIS A 163 13.64 -50.72 -7.79
N LEU A 164 14.95 -50.55 -7.56
CA LEU A 164 15.62 -49.25 -7.62
C LEU A 164 15.55 -48.62 -9.02
N GLU A 165 15.67 -49.42 -10.08
CA GLU A 165 15.54 -48.96 -11.47
C GLU A 165 14.12 -48.49 -11.81
N ARG A 166 13.09 -49.10 -11.20
CA ARG A 166 11.70 -48.60 -11.32
C ARG A 166 11.53 -47.27 -10.58
N GLN A 167 11.99 -47.20 -9.33
CA GLN A 167 11.94 -45.96 -8.56
C GLN A 167 12.67 -44.80 -9.25
N LEU A 168 13.82 -45.04 -9.87
CA LEU A 168 14.55 -44.02 -10.62
C LEU A 168 13.75 -43.53 -11.85
N ARG A 169 13.12 -44.46 -12.59
CA ARG A 169 12.26 -44.09 -13.73
C ARG A 169 11.05 -43.28 -13.30
N ASP A 170 10.41 -43.66 -12.20
CA ASP A 170 9.26 -42.94 -11.66
C ASP A 170 9.66 -41.53 -11.22
N ALA A 171 10.76 -41.39 -10.49
CA ALA A 171 11.30 -40.09 -10.07
C ALA A 171 11.69 -39.18 -11.26
N LEU A 172 12.28 -39.74 -12.32
CA LEU A 172 12.59 -39.00 -13.54
C LEU A 172 11.31 -38.56 -14.28
N GLY A 173 10.28 -39.41 -14.29
CA GLY A 173 8.97 -39.08 -14.85
C GLY A 173 8.28 -37.95 -14.09
N GLU A 174 8.29 -37.99 -12.76
CA GLU A 174 7.79 -36.92 -11.90
C GLU A 174 8.55 -35.61 -12.13
N ARG A 175 9.88 -35.66 -12.21
CA ARG A 175 10.70 -34.47 -12.52
C ARG A 175 10.35 -33.87 -13.88
N ALA A 176 10.19 -34.70 -14.91
CA ALA A 176 9.82 -34.24 -16.24
C ALA A 176 8.44 -33.56 -16.22
N ARG A 177 7.46 -34.16 -15.52
CA ARG A 177 6.14 -33.57 -15.32
C ARG A 177 6.21 -32.20 -14.64
N MET A 178 6.90 -32.11 -13.50
CA MET A 178 7.06 -30.85 -12.76
C MET A 178 7.74 -29.77 -13.62
N SER A 179 8.75 -30.14 -14.41
CA SER A 179 9.41 -29.20 -15.33
C SER A 179 8.47 -28.69 -16.42
N GLY A 180 7.58 -29.55 -16.93
CA GLY A 180 6.55 -29.17 -17.90
C GLY A 180 5.51 -28.21 -17.31
N GLU A 181 5.06 -28.47 -16.08
CA GLU A 181 4.13 -27.60 -15.35
C GLU A 181 4.75 -26.22 -15.07
N LEU A 182 6.02 -26.15 -14.68
CA LEU A 182 6.74 -24.89 -14.49
C LEU A 182 6.87 -24.11 -15.80
N ALA A 183 7.27 -24.77 -16.89
CA ALA A 183 7.35 -24.12 -18.21
C ALA A 183 5.97 -23.66 -18.73
N GLY A 184 4.89 -24.34 -18.34
CA GLY A 184 3.51 -23.90 -18.57
C GLY A 184 3.21 -22.59 -17.84
N ARG A 185 3.41 -22.57 -16.51
CA ARG A 185 3.19 -21.39 -15.67
C ARG A 185 4.05 -20.19 -16.08
N GLU A 186 5.30 -20.41 -16.50
CA GLU A 186 6.17 -19.34 -17.01
C GLU A 186 5.66 -18.72 -18.32
N ARG A 187 5.05 -19.52 -19.20
CA ARG A 187 4.41 -19.01 -20.41
C ARG A 187 3.17 -18.19 -20.07
N GLU A 188 2.33 -18.67 -19.15
CA GLU A 188 1.16 -17.93 -18.67
C GLU A 188 1.56 -16.58 -18.03
N LEU A 189 2.61 -16.57 -17.18
CA LEU A 189 3.13 -15.35 -16.58
C LEU A 189 3.70 -14.36 -17.61
N ARG A 190 4.25 -14.83 -18.73
CA ARG A 190 4.69 -13.95 -19.83
C ARG A 190 3.49 -13.33 -20.54
N VAL A 191 2.46 -14.12 -20.84
CA VAL A 191 1.24 -13.62 -21.49
C VAL A 191 0.52 -12.61 -20.59
N MET A 192 0.39 -12.89 -19.29
CA MET A 192 -0.24 -11.95 -18.35
C MET A 192 0.56 -10.65 -18.21
N ARG A 193 1.90 -10.72 -18.15
CA ARG A 193 2.75 -9.51 -18.13
C ARG A 193 2.64 -8.70 -19.42
N GLN A 194 2.50 -9.37 -20.58
CA GLN A 194 2.31 -8.69 -21.84
C GLN A 194 0.95 -7.98 -21.90
N ARG A 195 -0.11 -8.61 -21.36
CA ARG A 195 -1.45 -8.00 -21.22
C ARG A 195 -1.41 -6.79 -20.29
N GLU A 196 -0.84 -6.93 -19.11
CA GLU A 196 -0.61 -5.80 -18.18
C GLU A 196 0.09 -4.63 -18.86
N TYR A 197 1.16 -4.92 -19.59
CA TYR A 197 1.94 -3.88 -20.24
C TYR A 197 1.09 -3.16 -21.30
N SER A 198 0.30 -3.90 -22.09
CA SER A 198 -0.63 -3.28 -23.04
C SER A 198 -1.72 -2.46 -22.34
N GLU A 199 -2.26 -2.91 -21.22
CA GLU A 199 -3.28 -2.18 -20.46
C GLU A 199 -2.71 -0.92 -19.80
N GLN A 200 -1.50 -1.00 -19.23
CA GLN A 200 -0.78 0.14 -18.69
C GLN A 200 -0.49 1.17 -19.79
N GLN A 201 -0.08 0.71 -20.98
CA GLN A 201 0.16 1.59 -22.11
C GLN A 201 -1.12 2.32 -22.54
N LEU A 202 -2.25 1.60 -22.63
CA LEU A 202 -3.56 2.21 -22.94
C LEU A 202 -4.00 3.23 -21.87
N ARG A 203 -3.70 2.97 -20.59
CA ARG A 203 -3.99 3.91 -19.51
C ARG A 203 -3.15 5.18 -19.59
N ILE A 204 -1.86 5.06 -19.88
CA ILE A 204 -0.98 6.21 -20.07
C ILE A 204 -1.46 7.05 -21.25
N GLU A 205 -1.86 6.41 -22.35
CA GLU A 205 -2.42 7.09 -23.52
C GLU A 205 -3.74 7.81 -23.19
N ALA A 206 -4.64 7.17 -22.44
CA ALA A 206 -5.89 7.79 -22.00
C ALA A 206 -5.66 8.97 -21.02
N GLU A 207 -4.72 8.85 -20.09
CA GLU A 207 -4.35 9.93 -19.17
C GLU A 207 -3.75 11.12 -19.90
N ALA A 208 -2.89 10.87 -20.89
CA ALA A 208 -2.31 11.91 -21.74
C ALA A 208 -3.39 12.67 -22.53
N GLU A 209 -4.41 11.97 -23.04
CA GLU A 209 -5.53 12.60 -23.74
C GLU A 209 -6.41 13.43 -22.79
N ILE A 210 -6.69 12.94 -21.59
CA ILE A 210 -7.42 13.70 -20.57
C ILE A 210 -6.64 14.97 -20.19
N GLU A 211 -5.32 14.88 -20.02
CA GLU A 211 -4.49 16.06 -19.74
C GLU A 211 -4.51 17.05 -20.89
N ARG A 212 -4.48 16.58 -22.14
CA ARG A 212 -4.57 17.44 -23.32
C ARG A 212 -5.88 18.21 -23.34
N VAL A 213 -7.01 17.52 -23.18
CA VAL A 213 -8.35 18.16 -23.12
C VAL A 213 -8.44 19.15 -21.96
N ARG A 214 -7.86 18.82 -20.79
CA ARG A 214 -7.80 19.76 -19.65
C ARG A 214 -6.98 21.01 -19.93
N ARG A 215 -5.86 20.88 -20.64
CA ARG A 215 -5.04 22.03 -21.05
C ARG A 215 -5.77 22.89 -22.06
N GLU A 216 -6.43 22.28 -23.03
CA GLU A 216 -7.21 22.99 -24.04
C GLU A 216 -8.40 23.74 -23.42
N THR A 217 -9.16 23.09 -22.54
CA THR A 217 -10.27 23.72 -21.81
C THR A 217 -9.80 24.85 -20.89
N ARG A 218 -8.70 24.66 -20.16
CA ARG A 218 -8.11 25.72 -19.33
C ARG A 218 -7.65 26.91 -20.16
N ALA A 219 -6.96 26.67 -21.28
CA ALA A 219 -6.56 27.74 -22.19
C ALA A 219 -7.77 28.45 -22.81
N GLY A 220 -8.88 27.74 -23.05
CA GLY A 220 -10.17 28.33 -23.41
C GLY A 220 -10.68 29.29 -22.34
N LEU A 221 -10.81 28.81 -21.10
CA LEU A 221 -11.28 29.62 -19.97
C LEU A 221 -10.38 30.84 -19.69
N GLU A 222 -9.06 30.70 -19.82
CA GLU A 222 -8.12 31.82 -19.65
C GLU A 222 -8.33 32.90 -20.73
N ARG A 223 -8.59 32.51 -21.99
CA ARG A 223 -8.94 33.46 -23.06
C ARG A 223 -10.28 34.15 -22.78
N ASP A 224 -11.27 33.39 -22.31
CA ASP A 224 -12.59 33.93 -22.00
C ASP A 224 -12.51 34.94 -20.85
N LEU A 225 -11.75 34.65 -19.79
CA LEU A 225 -11.52 35.57 -18.68
C LEU A 225 -10.83 36.87 -19.13
N VAL A 226 -9.79 36.77 -19.95
CA VAL A 226 -9.11 37.96 -20.50
C VAL A 226 -10.07 38.79 -21.36
N SER A 227 -10.93 38.14 -22.15
CA SER A 227 -11.93 38.84 -22.97
C SER A 227 -12.98 39.56 -22.13
N LEU A 228 -13.42 38.95 -21.02
CA LEU A 228 -14.37 39.55 -20.08
C LEU A 228 -13.75 40.74 -19.34
N ASP A 229 -12.49 40.64 -18.92
CA ASP A 229 -11.78 41.76 -18.29
C ASP A 229 -11.65 42.95 -19.25
N GLN A 230 -11.29 42.69 -20.51
CA GLN A 230 -11.23 43.73 -21.53
C GLN A 230 -12.60 44.39 -21.79
N ALA A 231 -13.67 43.61 -21.82
CA ALA A 231 -15.03 44.13 -21.97
C ALA A 231 -15.45 44.99 -20.76
N LEU A 232 -15.13 44.56 -19.54
CA LEU A 232 -15.40 45.33 -18.32
C LEU A 232 -14.59 46.63 -18.27
N GLU A 233 -13.34 46.63 -18.73
CA GLU A 233 -12.56 47.86 -18.85
C GLU A 233 -13.11 48.81 -19.91
N ALA A 234 -13.59 48.30 -21.05
CA ALA A 234 -14.24 49.12 -22.06
C ALA A 234 -15.50 49.81 -21.51
N GLU A 235 -16.37 49.07 -20.84
CA GLU A 235 -17.56 49.60 -20.13
C GLU A 235 -17.19 50.67 -19.10
N ARG A 236 -16.12 50.45 -18.32
CA ARG A 236 -15.63 51.47 -17.36
C ARG A 236 -15.16 52.74 -18.06
N ARG A 237 -14.46 52.62 -19.19
CA ARG A 237 -14.01 53.76 -19.98
C ARG A 237 -15.19 54.53 -20.58
N GLU A 238 -16.20 53.83 -21.08
CA GLU A 238 -17.43 54.45 -21.59
C GLU A 238 -18.18 55.21 -20.50
N ARG A 239 -18.34 54.62 -19.31
CA ARG A 239 -18.97 55.30 -18.16
C ARG A 239 -18.19 56.52 -17.71
N ALA A 240 -16.87 56.40 -17.58
CA ALA A 240 -16.02 57.54 -17.22
C ALA A 240 -16.09 58.66 -18.28
N GLY A 241 -16.15 58.30 -19.56
CA GLY A 241 -16.34 59.26 -20.66
C GLY A 241 -17.71 59.95 -20.60
N ALA A 242 -18.77 59.21 -20.29
CA ALA A 242 -20.11 59.76 -20.12
C ALA A 242 -20.20 60.70 -18.91
N GLU A 243 -19.62 60.33 -17.77
CA GLU A 243 -19.53 61.18 -16.58
C GLU A 243 -18.75 62.46 -16.85
N ALA A 244 -17.60 62.37 -17.53
CA ALA A 244 -16.82 63.54 -17.93
C ALA A 244 -17.62 64.48 -18.84
N ALA A 245 -18.36 63.94 -19.81
CA ALA A 245 -19.20 64.74 -20.71
C ALA A 245 -20.33 65.47 -19.96
N LEU A 246 -20.93 64.83 -18.93
CA LEU A 246 -21.93 65.47 -18.06
C LEU A 246 -21.32 66.63 -17.27
N VAL A 247 -20.15 66.42 -16.65
CA VAL A 247 -19.44 67.47 -15.90
C VAL A 247 -19.06 68.64 -16.81
N GLU A 248 -18.56 68.37 -18.02
CA GLU A 248 -18.30 69.42 -19.00
C GLU A 248 -19.57 70.19 -19.38
N GLY A 249 -20.69 69.49 -19.53
CA GLY A 249 -22.00 70.10 -19.78
C GLY A 249 -22.43 71.04 -18.65
N GLU A 250 -22.28 70.62 -17.40
CA GLU A 250 -22.58 71.44 -16.21
C GLU A 250 -21.69 72.69 -16.12
N VAL A 251 -20.40 72.54 -16.40
CA VAL A 251 -19.45 73.68 -16.42
C VAL A 251 -19.84 74.68 -17.50
N ARG A 252 -20.15 74.22 -18.73
CA ARG A 252 -20.60 75.08 -19.82
C ARG A 252 -21.89 75.83 -19.45
N GLN A 253 -22.87 75.13 -18.87
CA GLN A 253 -24.11 75.74 -18.41
C GLN A 253 -23.86 76.77 -17.29
N ALA A 254 -22.95 76.48 -16.35
CA ALA A 254 -22.58 77.41 -15.29
C ALA A 254 -21.87 78.66 -15.83
N ASP A 255 -21.04 78.52 -16.87
CA ASP A 255 -20.40 79.63 -17.56
C ASP A 255 -21.41 80.49 -18.33
N GLU A 256 -22.39 79.86 -19.00
CA GLU A 256 -23.50 80.56 -19.65
C GLU A 256 -24.33 81.36 -18.64
N LEU A 257 -24.68 80.76 -17.49
CA LEU A 257 -25.41 81.44 -16.42
C LEU A 257 -24.58 82.61 -15.84
N ARG A 258 -23.27 82.44 -15.67
CA ARG A 258 -22.37 83.52 -15.24
C ARG A 258 -22.32 84.66 -16.25
N ARG A 259 -22.26 84.36 -17.56
CA ARG A 259 -22.31 85.36 -18.63
C ARG A 259 -23.65 86.10 -18.65
N ALA A 260 -24.76 85.38 -18.58
CA ALA A 260 -26.10 85.96 -18.52
C ALA A 260 -26.26 86.86 -17.28
N ARG A 261 -25.73 86.44 -16.12
CA ARG A 261 -25.77 87.26 -14.91
C ARG A 261 -25.01 88.57 -15.06
N ARG A 262 -23.80 88.53 -15.63
CA ARG A 262 -23.01 89.74 -15.93
C ARG A 262 -23.75 90.69 -16.87
N GLN A 263 -24.44 90.17 -17.89
CA GLN A 263 -25.27 90.98 -18.78
C GLN A 263 -26.43 91.65 -18.05
N ILE A 264 -27.14 90.91 -17.18
CA ILE A 264 -28.21 91.48 -16.35
C ILE A 264 -27.68 92.58 -15.44
N ASP A 265 -26.53 92.36 -14.79
CA ASP A 265 -25.93 93.35 -13.89
C ASP A 265 -25.43 94.58 -14.66
N ALA A 266 -24.92 94.42 -15.88
CA ALA A 266 -24.58 95.54 -16.78
C ALA A 266 -25.81 96.36 -17.20
N LEU A 267 -26.91 95.69 -17.62
CA LEU A 267 -28.16 96.36 -17.96
C LEU A 267 -28.78 97.10 -16.76
N ARG A 268 -28.64 96.56 -15.56
CA ARG A 268 -29.05 97.24 -14.32
C ARG A 268 -28.24 98.50 -14.05
N ALA A 269 -26.92 98.45 -14.26
CA ALA A 269 -26.05 99.60 -14.12
C ALA A 269 -26.41 100.71 -15.14
N GLU A 270 -26.68 100.34 -16.40
CA GLU A 270 -27.15 101.29 -17.42
C GLU A 270 -28.50 101.92 -17.04
N LEU A 271 -29.43 101.14 -16.49
CA LEU A 271 -30.73 101.65 -16.03
C LEU A 271 -30.56 102.62 -14.86
N GLN A 272 -29.69 102.29 -13.89
CA GLN A 272 -29.38 103.18 -12.77
C GLN A 272 -28.74 104.49 -13.23
N GLU A 273 -27.83 104.43 -14.21
CA GLU A 273 -27.21 105.63 -14.77
C GLU A 273 -28.23 106.50 -15.51
N ARG A 274 -29.12 105.88 -16.30
CA ARG A 274 -30.26 106.60 -16.92
C ARG A 274 -31.18 107.23 -15.88
N GLN A 275 -31.45 106.53 -14.77
CA GLN A 275 -32.24 107.07 -13.66
C GLN A 275 -31.55 108.26 -13.00
N ARG A 276 -30.24 108.18 -12.73
CA ARG A 276 -29.46 109.31 -12.20
C ARG A 276 -29.47 110.52 -13.13
N ILE A 277 -29.29 110.30 -14.42
CA ILE A 277 -29.39 111.36 -15.44
C ILE A 277 -30.81 111.95 -15.42
N HIS A 278 -31.84 111.11 -15.39
CA HIS A 278 -33.23 111.57 -15.32
C HIS A 278 -33.52 112.38 -14.05
N ASP A 279 -33.05 111.93 -12.89
CA ASP A 279 -33.16 112.66 -11.62
C ASP A 279 -32.39 113.98 -11.65
N HIS A 280 -31.19 114.00 -12.22
CA HIS A 280 -30.40 115.21 -12.38
C HIS A 280 -31.09 116.22 -13.31
N LEU A 281 -31.63 115.77 -14.44
CA LEU A 281 -32.43 116.61 -15.34
C LEU A 281 -33.70 117.12 -14.66
N ARG A 282 -34.38 116.29 -13.85
CA ARG A 282 -35.56 116.68 -13.08
C ARG A 282 -35.23 117.76 -12.04
N VAL A 283 -34.12 117.63 -11.30
CA VAL A 283 -33.65 118.65 -10.36
C VAL A 283 -33.25 119.92 -11.10
N GLY A 284 -32.52 119.82 -12.22
CA GLY A 284 -32.16 120.97 -13.05
C GLY A 284 -33.37 121.72 -13.60
N LEU A 285 -34.41 121.01 -14.05
CA LEU A 285 -35.69 121.62 -14.46
C LEU A 285 -36.47 122.22 -13.29
N GLY A 286 -36.31 121.70 -12.07
CA GLY A 286 -36.85 122.31 -10.84
C GLY A 286 -36.16 123.62 -10.50
N LEU A 287 -34.82 123.66 -10.53
CA LEU A 287 -34.05 124.87 -10.28
C LEU A 287 -34.30 125.96 -11.35
N LEU A 288 -34.43 125.58 -12.63
CA LEU A 288 -34.83 126.52 -13.69
C LEU A 288 -36.26 127.05 -13.50
N ARG A 289 -37.14 126.29 -12.86
CA ARG A 289 -38.49 126.74 -12.50
C ARG A 289 -38.46 127.70 -11.31
N ASP A 290 -37.60 127.44 -10.32
CA ASP A 290 -37.43 128.31 -9.15
C ASP A 290 -36.70 129.63 -9.51
N GLU A 291 -35.77 129.62 -10.48
CA GLU A 291 -35.11 130.83 -11.01
C GLU A 291 -36.05 131.69 -11.88
N LEU A 292 -37.08 131.08 -12.47
CA LEU A 292 -38.15 131.78 -13.20
C LEU A 292 -39.27 132.24 -12.26
N GLY A 293 -38.90 132.82 -11.10
CA GLY A 293 -39.78 133.30 -10.03
C GLY A 293 -41.20 133.66 -10.48
N GLU A 294 -42.17 132.90 -9.98
CA GLU A 294 -43.59 133.10 -10.25
C GLU A 294 -44.08 134.48 -9.79
N PRO A 295 -44.92 135.17 -10.58
CA PRO A 295 -45.92 136.04 -10.00
C PRO A 295 -47.05 135.19 -9.39
N SER A 296 -47.32 135.49 -8.12
CA SER A 296 -48.45 135.02 -7.31
C SER A 296 -49.80 134.95 -8.05
N GLY A 297 -50.57 133.93 -7.69
CA GLY A 297 -52.00 134.09 -7.38
C GLY A 297 -52.96 133.35 -8.30
N CYS A 298 -53.41 132.17 -7.88
CA CYS A 298 -54.83 131.77 -7.80
C CYS A 298 -54.94 130.30 -7.35
N GLU A 299 -55.28 130.08 -6.09
CA GLU A 299 -56.05 128.90 -5.66
C GLU A 299 -57.54 129.30 -5.61
N PRO A 300 -58.51 128.38 -5.40
CA PRO A 300 -58.62 126.97 -5.82
C PRO A 300 -59.98 126.71 -6.52
N GLN A 301 -60.15 125.56 -7.19
CA GLN A 301 -61.50 125.03 -7.44
C GLN A 301 -61.52 123.50 -7.32
N GLU A 302 -62.23 123.05 -6.31
CA GLU A 302 -62.58 121.66 -6.01
C GLU A 302 -63.66 121.12 -6.96
N ASP A 303 -63.60 119.80 -7.17
CA ASP A 303 -64.73 118.86 -7.24
C ASP A 303 -65.54 118.67 -8.56
N PRO A 304 -66.20 117.50 -8.78
CA PRO A 304 -65.66 116.14 -8.93
C PRO A 304 -66.26 115.40 -10.19
N PRO A 305 -66.85 114.17 -10.13
CA PRO A 305 -66.31 112.91 -10.65
C PRO A 305 -67.04 112.32 -11.88
N GLY A 306 -66.50 111.22 -12.42
CA GLY A 306 -67.19 110.28 -13.34
C GLY A 306 -66.87 110.46 -14.83
N GLU A 307 -66.98 109.49 -15.71
CA GLU A 307 -67.21 108.05 -15.63
C GLU A 307 -67.05 107.52 -17.07
N ARG A 308 -66.49 106.32 -17.20
CA ARG A 308 -66.85 105.27 -18.19
C ARG A 308 -66.66 105.51 -19.70
N LEU A 309 -65.80 104.66 -20.30
CA LEU A 309 -66.07 103.66 -21.38
C LEU A 309 -64.77 103.47 -22.21
N GLY A 310 -64.21 102.28 -22.44
CA GLY A 310 -64.66 100.93 -22.12
C GLY A 310 -63.52 99.88 -22.28
N LEU A 311 -63.50 98.96 -21.31
CA LEU A 311 -63.42 97.51 -21.47
C LEU A 311 -62.60 96.91 -22.64
N ARG A 312 -61.58 96.11 -22.26
CA ARG A 312 -61.57 94.62 -22.21
C ARG A 312 -60.41 93.94 -22.97
N ARG A 313 -59.80 92.98 -22.23
CA ARG A 313 -58.91 91.86 -22.63
C ARG A 313 -57.47 92.32 -22.95
N ARG A 314 -56.40 91.82 -22.34
CA ARG A 314 -56.16 90.57 -21.58
C ARG A 314 -55.03 90.77 -20.56
N ALA A 315 -55.21 90.18 -19.38
CA ALA A 315 -54.13 89.90 -18.44
C ALA A 315 -53.06 89.00 -19.09
N GLY A 316 -51.79 89.21 -18.74
CA GLY A 316 -50.69 88.32 -19.15
C GLY A 316 -49.29 88.93 -19.17
N ALA A 317 -48.94 89.79 -18.21
CA ALA A 317 -47.53 89.97 -17.86
C ALA A 317 -47.18 88.93 -16.79
N ALA A 318 -45.97 88.37 -16.89
CA ALA A 318 -45.34 87.41 -15.99
C ALA A 318 -45.68 85.93 -16.21
N SER A 319 -44.94 85.29 -17.12
CA SER A 319 -44.22 84.05 -16.80
C SER A 319 -43.22 83.69 -17.91
N ALA A 320 -41.94 83.70 -17.51
CA ALA A 320 -40.90 82.73 -17.84
C ALA A 320 -40.87 82.23 -19.30
N MET A 321 -39.88 82.59 -20.11
CA MET A 321 -38.57 81.90 -20.06
C MET A 321 -38.67 80.50 -19.46
N ARG A 322 -39.35 79.60 -20.17
CA ARG A 322 -39.32 78.17 -19.92
C ARG A 322 -38.67 77.54 -21.16
N ARG A 323 -37.50 76.93 -20.94
CA ARG A 323 -36.78 76.11 -21.92
C ARG A 323 -37.76 75.09 -22.54
N PRO A 324 -37.60 74.71 -23.83
CA PRO A 324 -38.31 73.56 -24.35
C PRO A 324 -37.85 72.31 -23.58
N PHE A 325 -38.78 71.68 -22.85
CA PHE A 325 -38.65 70.27 -22.49
C PHE A 325 -38.67 69.47 -23.81
N PRO A 326 -37.79 68.47 -24.01
CA PRO A 326 -37.97 67.55 -25.12
C PRO A 326 -39.30 66.82 -24.94
N GLU A 327 -40.10 66.81 -25.99
CA GLU A 327 -41.35 66.05 -26.07
C GLU A 327 -41.04 64.57 -25.79
N GLU A 328 -41.80 63.95 -24.87
CA GLU A 328 -41.87 62.50 -24.80
C GLU A 328 -42.33 62.00 -26.18
N PRO A 329 -41.62 61.03 -26.80
CA PRO A 329 -42.04 60.50 -28.07
C PRO A 329 -43.43 59.86 -27.90
N SER A 330 -44.41 60.36 -28.65
CA SER A 330 -45.74 59.77 -28.75
C SER A 330 -45.63 58.24 -28.90
N ALA A 331 -46.46 57.48 -28.18
CA ALA A 331 -46.50 56.01 -28.20
C ALA A 331 -46.25 55.32 -29.57
N PRO A 332 -46.71 55.83 -30.74
CA PRO A 332 -46.33 55.26 -32.03
C PRO A 332 -44.83 55.34 -32.40
N ALA A 333 -44.12 56.40 -32.00
CA ALA A 333 -42.69 56.57 -32.30
C ALA A 333 -41.78 55.64 -31.46
N LEU A 334 -42.19 55.31 -30.24
CA LEU A 334 -41.54 54.30 -29.40
C LEU A 334 -41.69 52.87 -29.96
N ILE A 335 -42.83 52.57 -30.59
CA ILE A 335 -43.08 51.27 -31.23
C ILE A 335 -42.21 51.10 -32.48
N GLU A 336 -42.03 52.17 -33.27
CA GLU A 336 -41.14 52.15 -34.43
C GLU A 336 -39.68 52.02 -34.02
N HIS A 337 -39.24 52.74 -32.99
CA HIS A 337 -37.87 52.68 -32.48
C HIS A 337 -37.53 51.32 -31.83
N LEU A 338 -38.50 50.66 -31.18
CA LEU A 338 -38.37 49.29 -30.67
C LEU A 338 -38.38 48.24 -31.79
N GLY A 339 -39.14 48.44 -32.86
CA GLY A 339 -39.11 47.58 -34.05
C GLY A 339 -37.77 47.64 -34.80
N GLU A 340 -37.15 48.82 -34.83
CA GLU A 340 -35.83 49.03 -35.43
C GLU A 340 -34.69 48.47 -34.56
N ALA A 341 -34.82 48.57 -33.24
CA ALA A 341 -33.91 47.93 -32.30
C ALA A 341 -33.99 46.40 -32.35
N ALA A 342 -35.18 45.82 -32.53
CA ALA A 342 -35.37 44.38 -32.70
C ALA A 342 -34.73 43.86 -34.00
N ARG A 343 -34.85 44.59 -35.12
CA ARG A 343 -34.15 44.24 -36.38
C ARG A 343 -32.63 44.28 -36.25
N ARG A 344 -32.08 45.31 -35.58
CA ARG A 344 -30.63 45.41 -35.34
C ARG A 344 -30.08 44.31 -34.42
N LEU A 345 -30.90 43.78 -33.53
CA LEU A 345 -30.54 42.65 -32.68
C LEU A 345 -30.60 41.32 -33.43
N GLN A 346 -31.49 41.20 -34.42
CA GLN A 346 -31.65 40.03 -35.28
C GLN A 346 -30.58 39.97 -36.39
N GLU A 347 -30.09 41.12 -36.86
CA GLU A 347 -28.95 41.25 -37.78
C GLU A 347 -27.59 41.04 -37.10
N ARG A 348 -27.51 41.14 -35.75
CA ARG A 348 -26.30 40.89 -34.95
C ARG A 348 -26.12 39.43 -34.50
N VAL A 349 -27.06 38.54 -34.83
CA VAL A 349 -26.87 37.09 -34.67
C VAL A 349 -26.02 36.60 -35.86
N PRO A 350 -24.80 36.07 -35.63
CA PRO A 350 -23.96 35.62 -36.72
C PRO A 350 -24.59 34.42 -37.43
N ALA A 351 -24.79 34.56 -38.73
CA ALA A 351 -24.91 33.43 -39.64
C ALA A 351 -23.58 32.65 -39.59
N GLY A 352 -23.55 31.49 -38.93
CA GLY A 352 -22.33 30.68 -38.83
C GLY A 352 -22.49 29.48 -37.90
N GLY A 353 -23.07 28.41 -38.42
CA GLY A 353 -23.19 27.13 -37.73
C GLY A 353 -23.72 26.05 -38.66
N HIS A 354 -23.08 25.88 -39.82
CA HIS A 354 -23.25 24.70 -40.66
C HIS A 354 -22.85 23.47 -39.82
N ARG A 355 -23.84 22.70 -39.39
CA ARG A 355 -23.64 21.31 -38.97
C ARG A 355 -23.63 20.50 -40.27
N PRO A 356 -22.56 19.78 -40.63
CA PRO A 356 -22.60 18.89 -41.78
C PRO A 356 -23.66 17.81 -41.53
N GLU A 357 -24.46 17.55 -42.56
CA GLU A 357 -25.46 16.48 -42.55
C GLU A 357 -24.81 15.11 -42.33
N PRO A 358 -25.47 14.20 -41.60
CA PRO A 358 -25.05 12.82 -41.53
C PRO A 358 -25.26 12.16 -42.89
N THR A 359 -24.19 11.67 -43.49
CA THR A 359 -24.24 10.84 -44.71
C THR A 359 -25.08 9.59 -44.50
N GLU A 360 -25.76 9.15 -45.56
CA GLU A 360 -26.66 7.98 -45.66
C GLU A 360 -26.09 6.63 -45.18
N ALA A 361 -24.82 6.57 -44.76
CA ALA A 361 -24.18 5.40 -44.17
C ALA A 361 -24.52 5.19 -42.67
N GLU A 362 -24.89 6.24 -41.92
CA GLU A 362 -25.25 6.10 -40.49
C GLU A 362 -26.72 5.73 -40.26
N ALA A 363 -27.59 5.95 -41.26
CA ALA A 363 -29.00 5.57 -41.21
C ALA A 363 -29.23 4.05 -41.34
N GLN A 364 -28.26 3.30 -41.87
CA GLN A 364 -28.36 1.84 -42.04
C GLN A 364 -27.85 1.03 -40.84
N ALA A 365 -27.15 1.65 -39.88
CA ALA A 365 -26.64 0.95 -38.70
C ALA A 365 -27.67 0.83 -37.55
N LEU A 366 -28.73 1.66 -37.54
CA LEU A 366 -29.80 1.59 -36.53
C LEU A 366 -30.98 0.70 -36.93
N ALA A 367 -30.99 0.13 -38.13
CA ALA A 367 -32.09 -0.71 -38.64
C ALA A 367 -31.97 -2.20 -38.28
N THR A 368 -30.94 -2.63 -37.55
CA THR A 368 -30.73 -4.05 -37.21
C THR A 368 -30.67 -4.27 -35.70
N THR A 369 -31.77 -3.96 -35.00
CA THR A 369 -32.12 -4.64 -33.74
C THR A 369 -33.59 -4.40 -33.41
N THR A 370 -34.47 -4.95 -34.24
CA THR A 370 -35.84 -5.27 -33.85
C THR A 370 -35.93 -6.76 -33.60
N ALA A 371 -36.00 -7.18 -32.33
CA ALA A 371 -36.60 -8.45 -31.95
C ALA A 371 -37.04 -8.42 -30.46
N THR A 372 -38.36 -8.33 -30.28
CA THR A 372 -39.15 -9.02 -29.25
C THR A 372 -39.18 -8.46 -27.83
N GLU A 373 -40.18 -7.61 -27.57
CA GLU A 373 -40.96 -7.66 -26.33
C GLU A 373 -41.95 -8.84 -26.38
N PRO A 374 -42.40 -9.33 -25.20
CA PRO A 374 -43.79 -9.03 -24.88
C PRO A 374 -44.04 -8.67 -23.41
N GLY A 375 -44.80 -7.59 -23.21
CA GLY A 375 -45.98 -7.66 -22.33
C GLY A 375 -45.95 -6.86 -21.03
N ARG A 376 -46.80 -5.81 -21.04
CA ARG A 376 -47.90 -5.57 -20.08
C ARG A 376 -47.66 -4.55 -18.95
N GLY A 377 -48.47 -3.48 -18.96
CA GLY A 377 -48.99 -2.84 -17.74
C GLY A 377 -49.04 -1.31 -17.76
N PRO A 378 -50.18 -0.67 -17.39
CA PRO A 378 -50.43 0.74 -17.68
C PRO A 378 -49.90 1.72 -16.63
N ARG A 379 -49.69 2.95 -17.12
CA ARG A 379 -49.32 4.20 -16.41
C ARG A 379 -50.02 4.40 -15.06
N LYS A 380 -49.24 4.80 -14.05
CA LYS A 380 -49.72 5.49 -12.83
C LYS A 380 -48.88 6.75 -12.58
N ALA A 381 -49.58 7.79 -12.10
CA ALA A 381 -49.18 9.18 -11.94
C ALA A 381 -47.91 9.43 -11.07
N PRO A 382 -47.25 10.59 -11.24
CA PRO A 382 -46.00 10.91 -10.53
C PRO A 382 -46.23 11.33 -9.06
N PRO A 383 -45.37 10.92 -8.10
CA PRO A 383 -45.33 11.48 -6.76
C PRO A 383 -44.48 12.76 -6.68
N PRO A 384 -44.63 13.56 -5.59
CA PRO A 384 -44.39 15.00 -5.57
C PRO A 384 -42.92 15.40 -5.34
N ARG A 385 -42.61 16.63 -5.77
CA ARG A 385 -41.36 17.35 -5.49
C ARG A 385 -41.14 17.50 -3.98
N VAL A 386 -40.00 17.01 -3.49
CA VAL A 386 -39.52 17.30 -2.13
C VAL A 386 -39.00 18.74 -2.08
N ALA A 387 -39.43 19.44 -1.04
CA ALA A 387 -39.14 20.83 -0.75
C ALA A 387 -37.65 21.05 -0.42
N VAL A 388 -37.05 22.05 -1.06
CA VAL A 388 -35.77 22.64 -0.66
C VAL A 388 -36.01 23.45 0.60
N SER A 389 -35.34 23.09 1.71
CA SER A 389 -35.27 23.95 2.89
C SER A 389 -34.10 24.95 2.75
N PRO A 390 -34.26 26.21 3.19
CA PRO A 390 -33.22 27.23 3.13
C PRO A 390 -32.15 27.06 4.23
N PRO A 391 -30.93 27.62 4.04
CA PRO A 391 -29.81 27.42 4.97
C PRO A 391 -29.96 28.25 6.25
N VAL A 392 -29.71 27.62 7.39
CA VAL A 392 -29.45 28.30 8.68
C VAL A 392 -27.95 28.62 8.77
N PRO A 393 -27.54 29.84 9.17
CA PRO A 393 -26.14 30.20 9.34
C PRO A 393 -25.64 29.85 10.75
N GLY A 394 -24.38 29.43 10.87
CA GLY A 394 -23.62 29.45 12.12
C GLY A 394 -23.32 28.08 12.72
N GLY A 395 -22.11 27.59 12.48
CA GLY A 395 -21.56 26.39 13.10
C GLY A 395 -20.15 26.15 12.59
N ASP A 396 -19.19 26.90 13.11
CA ASP A 396 -17.76 26.65 12.90
C ASP A 396 -17.42 25.23 13.35
N GLY A 397 -16.98 24.40 12.40
CA GLY A 397 -16.59 23.03 12.70
C GLY A 397 -16.08 22.29 11.49
N TRP A 398 -14.74 22.21 11.37
CA TRP A 398 -14.02 21.18 10.61
C TRP A 398 -14.21 21.16 9.08
N ARG A 399 -13.38 21.93 8.37
CA ARG A 399 -12.88 21.50 7.06
C ARG A 399 -11.85 20.39 7.27
N GLY A 400 -12.32 19.15 7.37
CA GLY A 400 -11.47 17.97 7.22
C GLY A 400 -10.97 17.92 5.78
N GLY A 401 -9.67 18.16 5.59
CA GLY A 401 -9.05 18.15 4.27
C GLY A 401 -9.31 16.83 3.54
N ALA A 402 -9.75 16.95 2.30
CA ALA A 402 -9.77 15.87 1.32
C ALA A 402 -8.35 15.33 1.12
N GLY A 403 -8.00 14.30 1.89
CA GLY A 403 -6.77 13.53 1.75
C GLY A 403 -7.04 12.27 0.95
N ALA A 404 -7.23 12.41 -0.37
CA ALA A 404 -7.01 11.31 -1.30
C ALA A 404 -6.35 11.85 -2.58
N PRO A 405 -5.02 11.92 -2.57
CA PRO A 405 -4.30 11.44 -3.74
C PRO A 405 -3.14 10.51 -3.29
N GLY A 406 -3.25 9.24 -3.69
CA GLY A 406 -2.11 8.31 -3.80
C GLY A 406 -1.27 8.11 -2.54
N ALA A 407 -1.80 7.41 -1.53
CA ALA A 407 -0.91 6.74 -0.58
C ALA A 407 -0.08 5.71 -1.36
N ALA A 408 1.24 5.89 -1.42
CA ALA A 408 2.16 4.94 -2.05
C ALA A 408 1.86 3.52 -1.54
N ALA A 409 1.77 2.55 -2.46
CA ALA A 409 1.46 1.16 -2.13
C ALA A 409 2.25 0.69 -0.89
N GLY A 410 1.52 0.41 0.20
CA GLY A 410 2.09 -0.02 1.48
C GLY A 410 1.89 0.96 2.66
N ALA A 411 1.75 2.27 2.43
CA ALA A 411 1.57 3.24 3.54
C ALA A 411 0.16 3.19 4.18
N TRP A 412 -0.79 2.48 3.58
CA TRP A 412 -2.18 2.49 4.02
C TRP A 412 -2.38 1.85 5.41
N LEU A 413 -1.58 0.84 5.80
CA LEU A 413 -1.83 0.07 7.03
C LEU A 413 -1.66 0.93 8.28
N TRP A 414 -0.59 1.74 8.36
CA TRP A 414 -0.39 2.62 9.52
C TRP A 414 -1.46 3.72 9.58
N GLU A 415 -1.90 4.23 8.43
CA GLU A 415 -2.98 5.23 8.36
C GLU A 415 -4.31 4.64 8.78
N ALA A 416 -4.60 3.40 8.39
CA ALA A 416 -5.78 2.65 8.78
C ALA A 416 -5.79 2.38 10.28
N THR A 417 -4.67 1.94 10.87
CA THR A 417 -4.54 1.75 12.32
C THR A 417 -4.72 3.08 13.07
N ALA A 418 -4.13 4.17 12.57
CA ALA A 418 -4.31 5.50 13.15
C ALA A 418 -5.76 6.00 13.03
N ARG A 419 -6.45 5.68 11.93
CA ARG A 419 -7.86 6.00 11.70
C ARG A 419 -8.78 5.22 12.62
N MET A 420 -8.51 3.93 12.82
CA MET A 420 -9.19 3.09 13.81
C MET A 420 -9.12 3.68 15.21
N ALA A 421 -7.93 4.16 15.62
CA ALA A 421 -7.78 4.84 16.91
C ALA A 421 -8.61 6.13 17.01
N ARG A 422 -8.68 6.93 15.95
CA ARG A 422 -9.48 8.17 15.91
C ARG A 422 -10.99 7.93 15.87
N ALA A 423 -11.42 6.82 15.28
CA ALA A 423 -12.83 6.44 15.14
C ALA A 423 -13.45 5.84 16.42
N GLY A 424 -12.77 5.97 17.58
CA GLY A 424 -13.21 5.41 18.86
C GLY A 424 -12.70 3.99 19.15
N GLY A 425 -11.99 3.35 18.21
CA GLY A 425 -11.41 2.02 18.34
C GLY A 425 -9.98 2.02 18.89
N ALA A 426 -9.65 2.90 19.84
CA ALA A 426 -8.27 3.09 20.31
C ALA A 426 -7.67 1.83 20.96
N GLU A 427 -8.44 1.08 21.74
CA GLU A 427 -8.01 -0.21 22.31
C GLU A 427 -7.73 -1.25 21.20
N ARG A 428 -8.63 -1.35 20.21
CA ARG A 428 -8.51 -2.27 19.07
C ARG A 428 -7.30 -1.93 18.19
N ALA A 429 -7.06 -0.64 17.96
CA ALA A 429 -5.85 -0.16 17.30
C ALA A 429 -4.59 -0.50 18.09
N GLY A 430 -4.61 -0.34 19.43
CA GLY A 430 -3.54 -0.77 20.31
C GLY A 430 -3.22 -2.26 20.17
N ARG A 431 -4.25 -3.12 20.15
CA ARG A 431 -4.08 -4.57 19.97
C ARG A 431 -3.47 -4.90 18.61
N LEU A 432 -3.96 -4.26 17.55
CA LEU A 432 -3.39 -4.42 16.20
C LEU A 432 -1.92 -3.99 16.15
N ILE A 433 -1.55 -2.88 16.81
CA ILE A 433 -0.14 -2.44 16.91
C ILE A 433 0.71 -3.55 17.54
N VAL A 434 0.26 -4.13 18.65
CA VAL A 434 0.98 -5.20 19.37
C VAL A 434 1.17 -6.43 18.48
N GLU A 435 0.15 -6.85 17.76
CA GLU A 435 0.23 -7.99 16.83
C GLU A 435 1.19 -7.72 15.65
N LEU A 436 1.22 -6.48 15.16
CA LEU A 436 2.14 -6.07 14.08
C LEU A 436 3.59 -5.92 14.55
N LEU A 437 3.86 -5.87 15.87
CA LEU A 437 5.25 -5.83 16.38
C LEU A 437 6.06 -7.06 15.96
N ALA A 438 5.41 -8.18 15.66
CA ALA A 438 6.07 -9.38 15.13
C ALA A 438 6.96 -9.09 13.90
N VAL A 439 6.57 -8.11 13.07
CA VAL A 439 7.36 -7.68 11.90
C VAL A 439 8.71 -7.10 12.27
N GLN A 440 8.87 -6.58 13.49
CA GLN A 440 10.18 -6.10 13.95
C GLN A 440 11.21 -7.23 14.01
N GLY A 441 10.80 -8.48 14.27
CA GLY A 441 11.70 -9.63 14.25
C GLY A 441 12.29 -9.88 12.86
N LEU A 442 11.48 -9.70 11.81
CA LEU A 442 11.90 -9.82 10.42
C LEU A 442 12.85 -8.70 9.99
N ARG A 443 12.66 -7.49 10.53
CA ARG A 443 13.37 -6.27 10.09
C ARG A 443 14.55 -5.87 10.97
N TYR A 444 14.60 -6.33 12.22
CA TYR A 444 15.59 -5.92 13.21
C TYR A 444 16.47 -7.12 13.62
N PRO A 445 17.69 -7.26 13.06
CA PRO A 445 18.50 -8.48 13.20
C PRO A 445 19.21 -8.63 14.54
N ARG A 446 18.99 -7.75 15.51
CA ARG A 446 19.70 -7.73 16.79
C ARG A 446 18.75 -8.03 17.93
N GLU A 447 19.30 -8.53 19.02
CA GLU A 447 18.55 -8.66 20.25
C GLU A 447 18.20 -7.27 20.80
N LEU A 448 16.94 -7.09 21.18
CA LEU A 448 16.44 -5.85 21.74
C LEU A 448 15.30 -6.12 22.70
N ARG A 449 15.39 -5.53 23.90
CA ARG A 449 14.31 -5.54 24.87
C ARG A 449 13.91 -4.12 25.23
N TYR A 450 12.64 -3.79 25.07
CA TYR A 450 12.12 -2.45 25.39
C TYR A 450 10.73 -2.53 26.03
N LEU A 451 10.38 -1.49 26.81
CA LEU A 451 9.05 -1.36 27.41
C LEU A 451 8.17 -0.49 26.52
N LEU A 452 6.97 -0.98 26.23
CA LEU A 452 5.94 -0.27 25.47
C LEU A 452 4.72 -0.01 26.36
N ARG A 453 4.32 1.25 26.45
CA ARG A 453 3.08 1.70 27.08
C ARG A 453 2.19 2.33 26.02
N ILE A 454 1.17 1.61 25.61
CA ILE A 454 0.06 2.15 24.82
C ILE A 454 -0.99 2.58 25.85
N ASP A 455 -1.45 3.83 25.82
CA ASP A 455 -2.31 4.37 26.89
C ASP A 455 -3.60 3.55 27.11
N GLU A 456 -4.09 2.89 26.05
CA GLU A 456 -5.30 2.05 26.07
C GLU A 456 -5.05 0.59 26.49
N LEU A 457 -3.79 0.17 26.65
CA LEU A 457 -3.43 -1.20 26.99
C LEU A 457 -2.53 -1.27 28.24
N ARG A 458 -2.42 -2.47 28.82
CA ARG A 458 -1.45 -2.69 29.89
C ARG A 458 -0.01 -2.56 29.35
N PRO A 459 0.92 -2.00 30.15
CA PRO A 459 2.33 -1.94 29.78
C PRO A 459 2.87 -3.34 29.47
N LEU A 460 3.66 -3.43 28.40
CA LEU A 460 4.18 -4.68 27.89
C LEU A 460 5.66 -4.57 27.58
N VAL A 461 6.36 -5.68 27.80
CA VAL A 461 7.77 -5.84 27.45
C VAL A 461 7.84 -6.50 26.09
N VAL A 462 8.50 -5.82 25.15
CA VAL A 462 8.76 -6.33 23.81
C VAL A 462 10.19 -6.84 23.79
N THR A 463 10.36 -8.11 23.42
CA THR A 463 11.66 -8.77 23.34
C THR A 463 11.84 -9.32 21.94
N ILE A 464 12.84 -8.83 21.22
CA ILE A 464 13.24 -9.30 19.90
C ILE A 464 14.44 -10.22 20.08
N THR A 465 14.33 -11.48 19.68
CA THR A 465 15.38 -12.51 19.80
C THR A 465 15.30 -13.45 18.60
N HIS A 466 16.44 -13.73 17.97
CA HIS A 466 16.55 -14.68 16.85
C HIS A 466 15.55 -14.49 15.69
N GLY A 467 15.14 -13.24 15.41
CA GLY A 467 14.18 -12.95 14.34
C GLY A 467 12.71 -13.09 14.76
N ASP A 468 12.44 -13.44 16.01
CA ASP A 468 11.11 -13.50 16.60
C ASP A 468 10.89 -12.38 17.60
N VAL A 469 9.62 -12.00 17.79
CA VAL A 469 9.21 -10.99 18.77
C VAL A 469 8.26 -11.61 19.77
N HIS A 470 8.60 -11.46 21.04
CA HIS A 470 7.81 -11.90 22.17
C HIS A 470 7.30 -10.68 22.92
N THR A 471 5.98 -10.61 23.12
CA THR A 471 5.34 -9.57 23.93
C THR A 471 4.79 -10.20 25.20
N GLY A 472 5.26 -9.74 26.36
CA GLY A 472 4.79 -10.22 27.66
C GLY A 472 4.34 -9.07 28.56
N PRO A 473 3.48 -9.32 29.57
CA PRO A 473 3.21 -8.32 30.59
C PRO A 473 4.50 -7.95 31.32
N VAL A 474 4.55 -6.72 31.84
CA VAL A 474 5.62 -6.34 32.77
C VAL A 474 5.47 -7.18 34.04
N ASP A 475 6.42 -8.07 34.31
CA ASP A 475 6.48 -8.81 35.57
C ASP A 475 7.10 -7.93 36.65
N PRO A 476 6.35 -7.53 37.70
CA PRO A 476 6.88 -6.72 38.79
C PRO A 476 7.84 -7.48 39.70
N ALA A 477 7.86 -8.82 39.65
CA ALA A 477 8.76 -9.67 40.45
C ALA A 477 10.09 -9.97 39.75
N SER A 478 10.16 -9.79 38.43
CA SER A 478 11.40 -9.87 37.66
C SER A 478 12.19 -8.59 37.88
N GLY A 479 13.25 -8.64 38.70
CA GLY A 479 14.16 -7.50 38.92
C GLY A 479 14.57 -6.85 37.60
N ASP A 480 14.72 -5.51 37.62
CA ASP A 480 14.74 -4.61 36.45
C ASP A 480 15.50 -5.25 35.26
N PRO A 481 14.78 -5.85 34.28
CA PRO A 481 15.44 -6.50 33.16
C PRO A 481 16.25 -5.45 32.38
N GLU A 482 17.32 -5.84 31.69
CA GLU A 482 18.11 -4.88 30.91
C GLU A 482 17.27 -4.29 29.75
N ILE A 483 16.46 -3.28 30.05
CA ILE A 483 15.57 -2.58 29.14
C ILE A 483 16.40 -1.50 28.44
N ALA A 484 16.52 -1.60 27.12
CA ALA A 484 17.28 -0.63 26.35
C ALA A 484 16.62 0.76 26.39
N PHE A 485 15.30 0.83 26.20
CA PHE A 485 14.53 2.08 26.25
C PHE A 485 13.05 1.82 26.59
N ARG A 486 12.32 2.90 26.88
CA ARG A 486 10.88 2.89 27.20
C ARG A 486 10.15 3.84 26.25
N LEU A 487 9.01 3.40 25.71
CA LEU A 487 8.12 4.18 24.85
C LEU A 487 6.74 4.28 25.49
N GLY A 488 6.14 5.47 25.49
CA GLY A 488 4.79 5.68 26.02
C GLY A 488 3.97 6.65 25.18
N GLY A 489 2.69 6.38 24.94
CA GLY A 489 1.79 7.31 24.28
C GLY A 489 0.51 6.67 23.74
N PRO A 490 -0.34 7.44 23.05
CA PRO A 490 -1.61 6.95 22.54
C PRO A 490 -1.41 6.06 21.31
N ALA A 491 -2.34 5.13 21.07
CA ALA A 491 -2.30 4.21 19.93
C ALA A 491 -2.10 4.94 18.58
N VAL A 492 -2.73 6.10 18.39
CA VAL A 492 -2.59 6.91 17.16
C VAL A 492 -1.14 7.35 16.88
N ALA A 493 -0.37 7.67 17.93
CA ALA A 493 1.02 8.11 17.82
C ALA A 493 1.99 6.93 17.68
N LEU A 494 1.61 5.77 18.22
CA LEU A 494 2.38 4.52 18.18
C LEU A 494 2.08 3.66 16.95
N ALA A 495 1.04 3.96 16.15
CA ALA A 495 0.69 3.20 14.94
C ALA A 495 1.88 2.94 14.00
N PRO A 496 2.77 3.92 13.71
CA PRO A 496 3.94 3.68 12.87
C PRO A 496 4.93 2.65 13.44
N LEU A 497 4.98 2.46 14.77
CA LEU A 497 5.89 1.50 15.41
C LEU A 497 5.57 0.05 15.04
N GLY A 498 4.28 -0.27 14.87
CA GLY A 498 3.82 -1.59 14.44
C GLY A 498 3.68 -1.70 12.92
N ALA A 499 2.97 -0.76 12.30
CA ALA A 499 2.64 -0.80 10.88
C ALA A 499 3.73 -0.20 9.94
N GLY A 500 4.88 0.22 10.49
CA GLY A 500 5.97 0.81 9.72
C GLY A 500 5.72 2.27 9.34
N ALA A 501 6.41 2.76 8.30
CA ALA A 501 6.40 4.17 7.91
C ALA A 501 6.90 5.14 9.02
N THR A 502 7.74 4.63 9.93
CA THR A 502 8.29 5.46 11.01
C THR A 502 9.18 6.58 10.48
N ARG A 503 9.18 7.71 11.19
CA ARG A 503 10.10 8.82 10.95
C ARG A 503 11.32 8.71 11.87
N ARG A 504 12.24 9.68 11.79
CA ARG A 504 13.41 9.77 12.70
C ARG A 504 13.02 9.86 14.19
N ARG A 505 11.77 10.24 14.49
CA ARG A 505 11.15 10.34 15.81
C ARG A 505 9.66 9.98 15.69
N LEU A 506 9.06 9.57 16.80
CA LEU A 506 7.62 9.39 16.93
C LEU A 506 7.04 10.61 17.66
N PRO A 507 6.34 11.54 16.97
CA PRO A 507 5.75 12.69 17.63
C PRO A 507 4.60 12.24 18.54
N GLY A 508 4.46 12.87 19.71
CA GLY A 508 3.43 12.50 20.69
C GLY A 508 3.73 11.21 21.47
N VAL A 509 4.97 10.71 21.42
CA VAL A 509 5.42 9.54 22.18
C VAL A 509 6.54 9.96 23.14
N ASP A 510 6.35 9.64 24.41
CA ASP A 510 7.34 9.78 25.47
C ASP A 510 8.44 8.72 25.31
N VAL A 511 9.70 9.17 25.35
CA VAL A 511 10.87 8.30 25.16
C VAL A 511 11.83 8.43 26.33
N GLY A 512 12.07 7.32 27.02
CA GLY A 512 13.10 7.18 28.05
C GLY A 512 14.21 6.18 27.67
N GLY A 513 15.42 6.33 28.20
CA GLY A 513 16.51 5.35 28.06
C GLY A 513 17.44 5.55 26.85
N ARG A 514 18.05 4.46 26.34
CA ARG A 514 19.12 4.46 25.32
C ARG A 514 18.57 4.85 23.93
N ARG A 515 18.63 6.15 23.61
CA ARG A 515 18.14 6.72 22.33
C ARG A 515 18.78 6.12 21.06
N ARG A 516 19.98 5.53 21.16
CA ARG A 516 20.69 4.94 20.02
C ARG A 516 19.96 3.71 19.48
N GLU A 517 19.51 2.80 20.37
CA GLU A 517 18.81 1.59 19.95
C GLU A 517 17.42 1.91 19.40
N LEU A 518 16.70 2.87 20.00
CA LEU A 518 15.44 3.36 19.44
C LEU A 518 15.62 3.88 18.02
N ARG A 519 16.63 4.72 17.75
CA ARG A 519 16.86 5.25 16.40
C ARG A 519 17.17 4.13 15.38
N ARG A 520 17.77 3.03 15.81
CA ARG A 520 18.02 1.86 14.94
C ARG A 520 16.72 1.11 14.65
N LEU A 521 15.89 0.88 15.67
CA LEU A 521 14.58 0.28 15.50
C LEU A 521 13.70 1.11 14.56
N LEU A 522 13.59 2.42 14.80
CA LEU A 522 12.88 3.34 13.90
C LEU A 522 13.51 3.39 12.50
N LYS A 523 14.82 3.18 12.37
CA LYS A 523 15.43 3.08 11.03
C LYS A 523 14.98 1.81 10.30
N ALA A 524 14.87 0.68 10.99
CA ALA A 524 14.39 -0.58 10.43
C ALA A 524 12.90 -0.52 10.06
N MET A 525 12.09 0.22 10.83
CA MET A 525 10.65 0.39 10.59
C MET A 525 10.30 1.57 9.66
N ARG A 526 11.24 2.08 8.86
CA ARG A 526 10.98 3.21 7.96
C ARG A 526 10.10 2.86 6.77
N ALA A 527 10.28 1.66 6.21
CA ALA A 527 9.40 1.18 5.16
C ALA A 527 8.01 0.90 5.76
N PRO A 528 6.91 1.18 5.08
CA PRO A 528 5.60 0.69 5.50
C PRO A 528 5.57 -0.84 5.55
N VAL A 529 4.77 -1.42 6.45
CA VAL A 529 4.50 -2.86 6.48
C VAL A 529 3.42 -3.18 5.45
N THR A 530 3.65 -4.20 4.63
CA THR A 530 2.71 -4.63 3.59
C THR A 530 2.03 -5.94 3.98
N LEU A 531 0.85 -6.23 3.44
CA LEU A 531 0.19 -7.51 3.68
C LEU A 531 0.97 -8.68 3.08
N GLU A 532 1.73 -8.43 2.01
CA GLU A 532 2.66 -9.38 1.41
C GLU A 532 3.74 -9.82 2.40
N GLU A 533 4.30 -8.88 3.15
CA GLU A 533 5.31 -9.15 4.17
C GLU A 533 4.72 -9.89 5.36
N LEU A 534 3.49 -9.55 5.78
CA LEU A 534 2.79 -10.30 6.83
C LEU A 534 2.55 -11.76 6.40
N ALA A 535 2.12 -11.96 5.15
CA ALA A 535 1.88 -13.28 4.59
C ALA A 535 3.17 -14.11 4.44
N GLU A 536 4.29 -13.50 3.99
CA GLU A 536 5.60 -14.17 3.89
C GLU A 536 6.20 -14.49 5.26
N GLY A 537 6.12 -13.53 6.19
CA GLY A 537 6.64 -13.65 7.54
C GLY A 537 5.82 -14.55 8.45
N ARG A 538 4.73 -15.15 7.94
CA ARG A 538 3.75 -15.94 8.71
C ARG A 538 3.24 -15.22 9.95
N VAL A 539 3.18 -13.89 9.89
CA VAL A 539 2.58 -13.06 10.94
C VAL A 539 1.07 -13.09 10.74
N THR A 540 0.35 -13.61 11.72
CA THR A 540 -1.10 -13.82 11.67
C THR A 540 -1.82 -12.89 12.63
N PRO A 541 -1.94 -11.58 12.30
CA PRO A 541 -2.73 -10.67 13.11
C PRO A 541 -4.19 -11.13 13.16
N SER A 542 -4.91 -10.66 14.17
CA SER A 542 -6.33 -10.92 14.38
C SER A 542 -7.12 -10.55 13.11
N PRO A 543 -7.80 -11.54 12.48
CA PRO A 543 -8.56 -11.34 11.26
C PRO A 543 -9.57 -10.19 11.32
N GLU A 544 -10.23 -10.06 12.46
CA GLU A 544 -11.21 -9.00 12.74
C GLU A 544 -10.57 -7.61 12.70
N LEU A 545 -9.40 -7.44 13.34
CA LEU A 545 -8.69 -6.16 13.39
C LEU A 545 -8.14 -5.76 12.02
N VAL A 546 -7.64 -6.72 11.24
CA VAL A 546 -7.16 -6.43 9.88
C VAL A 546 -8.31 -6.07 8.95
N LEU A 547 -9.42 -6.83 8.98
CA LEU A 547 -10.60 -6.51 8.18
C LEU A 547 -11.17 -5.14 8.53
N GLU A 548 -11.26 -4.81 9.82
CA GLU A 548 -11.72 -3.50 10.28
C GLU A 548 -10.77 -2.38 9.82
N ALA A 549 -9.45 -2.58 9.90
CA ALA A 549 -8.48 -1.61 9.40
C ALA A 549 -8.64 -1.35 7.90
N VAL A 550 -8.77 -2.39 7.08
CA VAL A 550 -8.99 -2.23 5.63
C VAL A 550 -10.35 -1.58 5.35
N ALA A 551 -11.40 -1.99 6.07
CA ALA A 551 -12.76 -1.45 5.93
C ALA A 551 -12.81 0.06 6.21
N LEU A 552 -12.12 0.53 7.25
CA LEU A 552 -11.98 1.96 7.55
C LEU A 552 -11.20 2.73 6.48
N GLY A 553 -10.41 2.04 5.65
CA GLY A 553 -9.71 2.62 4.51
C GLY A 553 -10.64 2.98 3.34
N VAL A 554 -11.84 2.40 3.27
CA VAL A 554 -12.83 2.65 2.22
C VAL A 554 -13.52 4.00 2.45
N ASP A 555 -13.54 4.83 1.41
CA ASP A 555 -14.26 6.10 1.44
C ASP A 555 -15.78 5.84 1.41
N PRO A 556 -16.57 6.38 2.37
CA PRO A 556 -18.02 6.22 2.37
C PRO A 556 -18.70 6.68 1.08
N ALA A 557 -18.12 7.61 0.32
CA ALA A 557 -18.66 8.01 -0.97
C ALA A 557 -18.67 6.86 -2.01
N TRP A 558 -17.82 5.83 -1.84
CA TRP A 558 -17.78 4.68 -2.76
C TRP A 558 -18.90 3.68 -2.50
N THR A 559 -19.50 3.69 -1.30
CA THR A 559 -20.61 2.81 -0.93
C THR A 559 -21.98 3.42 -1.27
N ALA A 560 -22.01 4.65 -1.80
CA ALA A 560 -23.24 5.33 -2.20
C ALA A 560 -24.04 4.51 -3.23
N GLY A 561 -25.34 4.33 -3.00
CA GLY A 561 -26.24 3.52 -3.81
C GLY A 561 -26.15 2.01 -3.58
N HIS A 562 -25.37 1.55 -2.59
CA HIS A 562 -25.13 0.13 -2.34
C HIS A 562 -25.41 -0.27 -0.89
N SER A 563 -26.16 -1.36 -0.70
CA SER A 563 -26.46 -1.93 0.61
C SER A 563 -26.47 -3.45 0.53
N PHE A 564 -25.54 -4.10 1.22
CA PHE A 564 -25.43 -5.56 1.30
C PHE A 564 -24.47 -5.97 2.43
N ASP A 565 -24.53 -7.22 2.86
CA ASP A 565 -23.64 -7.79 3.88
C ASP A 565 -22.82 -8.93 3.26
N VAL A 566 -21.52 -8.99 3.57
CA VAL A 566 -20.62 -10.10 3.18
C VAL A 566 -20.10 -10.79 4.44
N ALA A 567 -20.26 -12.12 4.51
CA ALA A 567 -19.74 -12.93 5.59
C ALA A 567 -18.34 -13.47 5.26
N TYR A 568 -17.43 -13.46 6.23
CA TYR A 568 -16.13 -14.10 6.21
C TYR A 568 -16.10 -15.20 7.27
N VAL A 569 -16.09 -16.45 6.84
CA VAL A 569 -16.07 -17.63 7.71
C VAL A 569 -14.64 -18.17 7.78
N LEU A 570 -14.02 -18.03 8.94
CA LEU A 570 -12.63 -18.42 9.17
C LEU A 570 -12.57 -19.82 9.75
N VAL A 571 -11.98 -20.75 9.01
CA VAL A 571 -11.84 -22.16 9.33
C VAL A 571 -10.43 -22.45 9.83
N GLY A 572 -10.29 -23.33 10.83
CA GLY A 572 -9.03 -23.67 11.49
C GLY A 572 -8.78 -22.86 12.78
N GLY A 573 -8.24 -23.53 13.81
CA GLY A 573 -8.03 -22.97 15.16
C GLY A 573 -9.07 -23.45 16.19
N ALA A 574 -9.37 -22.62 17.20
CA ALA A 574 -10.26 -22.93 18.33
C ALA A 574 -11.77 -23.06 17.98
N GLY A 575 -12.12 -22.93 16.70
CA GLY A 575 -13.49 -23.01 16.18
C GLY A 575 -13.70 -22.07 14.99
N PRO A 576 -14.77 -22.28 14.19
CA PRO A 576 -15.10 -21.39 13.08
C PRO A 576 -15.44 -19.99 13.61
N THR A 577 -14.76 -18.96 13.10
CA THR A 577 -15.05 -17.56 13.44
C THR A 577 -15.76 -16.90 12.27
N ALA A 578 -16.99 -16.44 12.45
CA ALA A 578 -17.76 -15.78 11.40
C ALA A 578 -17.80 -14.26 11.61
N LEU A 579 -17.27 -13.52 10.66
CA LEU A 579 -17.23 -12.06 10.64
C LEU A 579 -18.14 -11.53 9.53
N ARG A 580 -18.77 -10.37 9.73
CA ARG A 580 -19.61 -9.71 8.75
C ARG A 580 -19.03 -8.34 8.43
N VAL A 581 -18.88 -8.05 7.15
CA VAL A 581 -18.65 -6.70 6.63
C VAL A 581 -19.99 -6.15 6.13
N GLN A 582 -20.46 -5.07 6.74
CA GLN A 582 -21.72 -4.43 6.35
C GLN A 582 -21.45 -3.24 5.45
N VAL A 583 -22.14 -3.22 4.32
CA VAL A 583 -22.19 -2.09 3.38
C VAL A 583 -23.54 -1.42 3.52
N ARG A 584 -23.54 -0.12 3.81
CA ARG A 584 -24.73 0.73 3.85
C ARG A 584 -24.49 1.94 2.96
N ASP A 585 -25.58 2.51 2.45
CA ASP A 585 -25.56 3.59 1.46
C ASP A 585 -24.87 4.84 2.01
N GLY A 586 -23.68 5.16 1.48
CA GLY A 586 -22.92 6.36 1.85
C GLY A 586 -22.29 6.32 3.26
N GLU A 587 -22.34 5.18 3.95
CA GLU A 587 -21.80 5.02 5.31
C GLU A 587 -20.45 4.27 5.29
N PRO A 588 -19.60 4.48 6.32
CA PRO A 588 -18.39 3.68 6.51
C PRO A 588 -18.71 2.19 6.66
N LEU A 589 -17.85 1.35 6.09
CA LEU A 589 -17.94 -0.10 6.28
C LEU A 589 -17.75 -0.45 7.75
N THR A 590 -18.61 -1.31 8.29
CA THR A 590 -18.49 -1.84 9.66
C THR A 590 -18.15 -3.32 9.62
N VAL A 591 -17.32 -3.76 10.57
CA VAL A 591 -16.92 -5.15 10.75
C VAL A 591 -17.36 -5.61 12.13
N GLY A 592 -17.99 -6.77 12.21
CA GLY A 592 -18.43 -7.34 13.48
C GLY A 592 -18.74 -8.83 13.38
N PRO A 593 -19.25 -9.46 14.45
CA PRO A 593 -19.68 -10.84 14.41
C PRO A 593 -20.85 -11.05 13.41
N HIS A 594 -20.90 -12.24 12.82
CA HIS A 594 -21.92 -12.63 11.86
C HIS A 594 -22.91 -13.64 12.44
N ASP A 595 -24.17 -13.23 12.58
CA ASP A 595 -25.24 -14.04 13.18
C ASP A 595 -26.47 -14.23 12.26
N GLY A 596 -26.34 -14.12 10.92
CA GLY A 596 -27.53 -14.09 10.05
C GLY A 596 -27.30 -14.36 8.56
N ALA A 597 -28.23 -13.94 7.70
CA ALA A 597 -28.08 -14.09 6.26
C ALA A 597 -27.14 -13.01 5.69
N ALA A 598 -26.20 -13.42 4.83
CA ALA A 598 -25.33 -12.52 4.06
C ALA A 598 -25.61 -12.68 2.56
N ALA A 599 -25.37 -11.63 1.79
CA ALA A 599 -25.50 -11.65 0.33
C ALA A 599 -24.44 -12.55 -0.33
N ALA A 600 -23.28 -12.68 0.33
CA ALA A 600 -22.20 -13.57 -0.08
C ALA A 600 -21.38 -14.02 1.14
N THR A 601 -20.73 -15.17 1.01
CA THR A 601 -19.90 -15.79 2.03
C THR A 601 -18.53 -16.15 1.46
N VAL A 602 -17.47 -15.77 2.16
CA VAL A 602 -16.08 -16.12 1.88
C VAL A 602 -15.58 -17.02 3.00
N THR A 603 -15.33 -18.29 2.71
CA THR A 603 -14.75 -19.25 3.65
C THR A 603 -13.25 -19.31 3.42
N THR A 604 -12.42 -19.14 4.45
CA THR A 604 -10.95 -19.23 4.34
C THR A 604 -10.29 -19.52 5.68
N THR A 605 -8.97 -19.74 5.74
CA THR A 605 -8.23 -19.81 7.02
C THR A 605 -7.81 -18.42 7.50
N ARG A 606 -7.36 -18.29 8.76
CA ARG A 606 -6.83 -17.00 9.26
C ARG A 606 -5.65 -16.49 8.43
N GLU A 607 -4.74 -17.38 8.06
CA GLU A 607 -3.62 -17.09 7.16
C GLU A 607 -4.10 -16.81 5.73
N GLY A 608 -5.09 -17.59 5.28
CA GLY A 608 -5.72 -17.44 3.98
C GLY A 608 -6.38 -16.08 3.78
N LEU A 609 -6.96 -15.49 4.84
CA LEU A 609 -7.51 -14.13 4.79
C LEU A 609 -6.44 -13.08 4.50
N VAL A 610 -5.32 -13.10 5.24
CA VAL A 610 -4.22 -12.15 5.04
C VAL A 610 -3.61 -12.36 3.64
N ALA A 611 -3.40 -13.62 3.23
CA ALA A 611 -2.92 -13.95 1.89
C ALA A 611 -3.88 -13.50 0.78
N MET A 612 -5.20 -13.63 0.99
CA MET A 612 -6.23 -13.17 0.04
C MET A 612 -6.21 -11.65 -0.09
N LEU A 613 -6.18 -10.92 1.03
CA LEU A 613 -6.08 -9.45 1.00
C LEU A 613 -4.75 -8.99 0.37
N ALA A 614 -3.68 -9.77 0.52
CA ALA A 614 -2.39 -9.57 -0.14
C ALA A 614 -2.36 -9.99 -1.62
N ARG A 615 -3.45 -10.51 -2.20
CA ARG A 615 -3.48 -11.13 -3.55
C ARG A 615 -2.44 -12.25 -3.76
N ARG A 616 -2.11 -12.95 -2.68
CA ARG A 616 -1.17 -14.08 -2.65
C ARG A 616 -1.84 -15.41 -2.31
N ALA A 617 -3.17 -15.45 -2.29
CA ALA A 617 -3.91 -16.70 -2.13
C ALA A 617 -3.56 -17.63 -3.32
N GLY A 618 -2.67 -18.58 -3.07
CA GLY A 618 -2.35 -19.66 -4.02
C GLY A 618 -3.42 -20.76 -3.97
N PRO A 619 -3.41 -21.68 -4.96
CA PRO A 619 -4.19 -22.91 -4.88
C PRO A 619 -3.72 -23.70 -3.64
N GLY A 620 -4.53 -23.68 -2.58
CA GLY A 620 -4.20 -24.21 -1.25
C GLY A 620 -4.57 -23.30 -0.07
N ALA A 621 -4.87 -22.01 -0.32
CA ALA A 621 -5.33 -21.08 0.73
C ALA A 621 -6.77 -21.35 1.25
N GLY A 622 -7.43 -22.39 0.72
CA GLY A 622 -8.76 -22.82 1.14
C GLY A 622 -9.82 -21.72 1.02
N VAL A 623 -9.68 -20.81 0.04
CA VAL A 623 -10.64 -19.72 -0.17
C VAL A 623 -11.79 -20.26 -1.02
N GLU A 624 -12.96 -20.39 -0.41
CA GLU A 624 -14.21 -20.72 -1.09
C GLU A 624 -15.14 -19.51 -1.04
N MET A 625 -15.78 -19.18 -2.16
CA MET A 625 -16.69 -18.05 -2.27
C MET A 625 -18.06 -18.56 -2.73
N SER A 626 -19.12 -18.15 -2.04
CA SER A 626 -20.51 -18.51 -2.34
C SER A 626 -21.43 -17.29 -2.25
N GLY A 627 -22.55 -17.30 -2.98
CA GLY A 627 -23.52 -16.21 -3.05
C GLY A 627 -23.24 -15.21 -4.18
N SER A 628 -23.56 -13.93 -3.94
CA SER A 628 -23.50 -12.89 -4.97
C SER A 628 -22.06 -12.55 -5.38
N SER A 629 -21.69 -12.95 -6.60
CA SER A 629 -20.39 -12.61 -7.21
C SER A 629 -20.22 -11.11 -7.42
N THR A 630 -21.29 -10.38 -7.72
CA THR A 630 -21.28 -8.92 -7.87
C THR A 630 -20.90 -8.22 -6.57
N ALA A 631 -21.51 -8.63 -5.45
CA ALA A 631 -21.22 -8.06 -4.13
C ALA A 631 -19.76 -8.31 -3.71
N LEU A 632 -19.26 -9.52 -3.93
CA LEU A 632 -17.86 -9.88 -3.66
C LEU A 632 -16.88 -9.10 -4.53
N ALA A 633 -17.15 -8.98 -5.83
CA ALA A 633 -16.28 -8.23 -6.74
C ALA A 633 -16.27 -6.73 -6.41
N MET A 634 -17.42 -6.15 -6.04
CA MET A 634 -17.51 -4.77 -5.61
C MET A 634 -16.72 -4.51 -4.32
N LEU A 635 -16.98 -5.29 -3.27
CA LEU A 635 -16.27 -5.16 -2.01
C LEU A 635 -14.76 -5.37 -2.21
N GLY A 636 -14.37 -6.39 -2.96
CA GLY A 636 -12.97 -6.66 -3.31
C GLY A 636 -12.28 -5.44 -3.94
N ARG A 637 -12.91 -4.80 -4.95
CA ARG A 637 -12.37 -3.60 -5.58
C ARG A 637 -12.23 -2.42 -4.62
N TRP A 638 -13.20 -2.21 -3.72
CA TRP A 638 -13.09 -1.14 -2.71
C TRP A 638 -11.97 -1.40 -1.72
N LEU A 639 -11.84 -2.63 -1.22
CA LEU A 639 -10.76 -3.03 -0.32
C LEU A 639 -9.39 -2.91 -1.01
N GLU A 640 -9.26 -3.25 -2.30
CA GLU A 640 -8.03 -3.06 -3.06
C GLU A 640 -7.70 -1.57 -3.26
N ARG A 641 -8.70 -0.76 -3.60
CA ARG A 641 -8.57 0.69 -3.75
C ARG A 641 -8.13 1.36 -2.46
N ALA A 642 -8.71 0.95 -1.32
CA ALA A 642 -8.34 1.42 0.01
C ALA A 642 -6.88 1.13 0.38
N GLN A 643 -6.32 0.05 -0.15
CA GLN A 643 -4.91 -0.32 0.04
C GLN A 643 -3.94 0.43 -0.90
N GLY A 644 -4.44 1.38 -1.71
CA GLY A 644 -3.65 2.09 -2.71
C GLY A 644 -3.30 1.25 -3.94
N ARG A 645 -4.06 0.17 -4.21
CA ARG A 645 -3.81 -0.75 -5.33
C ARG A 645 -4.71 -0.48 -6.55
N ALA A 646 -5.58 0.53 -6.49
CA ALA A 646 -6.36 0.97 -7.63
C ALA A 646 -5.44 1.61 -8.67
N GLY A 647 -5.20 0.89 -9.76
CA GLY A 647 -4.17 1.21 -10.75
C GLY A 647 -3.42 -0.01 -11.27
N ILE A 648 -3.66 -1.21 -10.73
CA ILE A 648 -3.20 -2.48 -11.30
C ILE A 648 -4.45 -3.27 -11.71
N GLU A 649 -5.03 -2.93 -12.86
CA GLU A 649 -5.83 -3.92 -13.60
C GLU A 649 -4.84 -4.70 -14.48
N ARG A 650 -5.17 -5.98 -14.68
CA ARG A 650 -4.42 -7.03 -15.37
C ARG A 650 -5.34 -7.63 -16.41
#